data_AF-A0A9E1UND6-F1
#
_entry.id   AF-A0A9E1UND6-F1
#
_cell.length_a   1.000
_cell.length_b   1.000
_cell.length_c   1.000
_cell.angle_alpha   90.00
_cell.angle_beta   90.00
_cell.angle_gamma   90.00
#
_symmetry.space_group_name_H-M   'P 1'
#
loop_
_entity.id
_entity.type
_entity.pdbx_description
1 polymer ?
#
loop_
_entity_poly.entity_id
_entity_poly.type
_entity_poly.pdbx_seq_one_letter_code
_entity_poly.pdbx_strand_id
1 'polypeptide(L)'
;MQFRRRGRPNEFISVPVDAAWIVANTLEAAGISFEAQADLRKVESGLPRTPDEVRTRLLASELREGIWDDWLLDFQKRGITQQAMAGGGHLWWKPGCLTGDSEIIINRAGKATRVRLDHLVHKFNGGGSGGQKWNLDIPTRTGALWKTGNALLLNEIVAAVACGPKEVWCVKTAHGESLKASADHVFILANGKEKKLSELQVGDVLLRRQASEERERKPRTRKHYPEVRHMWNHPHGALRVFQRADRPGSQRKKTVPLHRLVAEARLNGLDLDTLVGRIVLGRTDGLQFLDPLKWHVHHRDHNPRNNAPENLEVLEIPVHLRQHGRNSHFQHVVDAASPTAIMSITAAGVEETYDLTLVSPQNTFVANGIVVHNSGKTAGAIAWGLTRQFDPRTSKGAILTVTKAAVRHRWGREIEKLSHVRPWVSDPDDRRRSGWRSLDDYLIECWAYGRRPWVVVGWEELAALVFGADAHQVAGTLADVSQEKLVGRIVTPEQALFCAVGQVQGVGPSLAEVLVSQFGTIEALQGAAPDAIHALPGVGQRTLASLLAARHYLVPQAPIAQVHQALQTYNFDTVIFDEIHAAKNRQRKRWIVGEDGQITGHNRRNMVDAAEWISRKAKLRLGTTATPIPNRMRDLWGILDLVQPWGMGGYWKWAKRYCLDPAAPILLPDGTERPIEELRVGDEVV
;
A
#
# COMPACT_ATOMS: atom_id res chain seq x y z
N MET A 1 -23.91 11.72 23.99
CA MET A 1 -23.85 13.16 23.69
C MET A 1 -25.11 13.58 22.96
N GLN A 2 -25.82 14.57 23.46
CA GLN A 2 -26.98 15.18 22.81
C GLN A 2 -26.54 16.47 22.13
N PHE A 3 -26.85 16.63 20.86
CA PHE A 3 -26.65 17.86 20.09
C PHE A 3 -28.01 18.55 19.93
N ARG A 4 -28.18 19.78 20.42
CA ARG A 4 -29.41 20.58 20.25
C ARG A 4 -29.23 21.64 19.17
N ARG A 5 -30.15 21.74 18.21
CA ARG A 5 -30.02 22.73 17.13
C ARG A 5 -30.21 24.13 17.70
N ARG A 6 -29.30 25.06 17.40
CA ARG A 6 -29.45 26.45 17.84
C ARG A 6 -30.72 27.06 17.25
N GLY A 7 -31.53 27.66 18.11
CA GLY A 7 -32.83 28.25 17.74
C GLY A 7 -34.00 27.27 17.61
N ARG A 8 -33.78 25.95 17.78
CA ARG A 8 -34.86 24.94 17.80
C ARG A 8 -34.66 23.94 18.95
N PRO A 9 -35.05 24.29 20.19
CA PRO A 9 -34.71 23.53 21.40
C PRO A 9 -35.30 22.10 21.45
N ASN A 10 -36.32 21.82 20.65
CA ASN A 10 -36.94 20.49 20.54
C ASN A 10 -36.27 19.59 19.48
N GLU A 11 -35.41 20.13 18.63
CA GLU A 11 -34.63 19.36 17.65
C GLU A 11 -33.29 18.96 18.27
N PHE A 12 -33.18 17.70 18.70
CA PHE A 12 -31.94 17.17 19.27
C PHE A 12 -31.54 15.83 18.66
N ILE A 13 -30.23 15.66 18.53
CA ILE A 13 -29.58 14.45 18.02
C ILE A 13 -28.84 13.80 19.18
N SER A 14 -29.34 12.67 19.65
CA SER A 14 -28.64 11.84 20.63
C SER A 14 -27.73 10.84 19.90
N VAL A 15 -26.43 10.96 20.15
CA VAL A 15 -25.40 10.06 19.62
C VAL A 15 -24.53 9.54 20.77
N PRO A 16 -23.98 8.33 20.64
CA PRO A 16 -22.93 7.86 21.55
C PRO A 16 -21.81 8.91 21.69
N VAL A 17 -21.23 9.07 22.89
CA VAL A 17 -20.22 10.13 23.16
C VAL A 17 -19.02 10.02 22.23
N ASP A 18 -18.67 8.81 21.87
CA ASP A 18 -17.65 8.39 20.92
C ASP A 18 -17.99 8.75 19.44
N ALA A 19 -19.27 8.80 19.04
CA ALA A 19 -19.68 9.22 17.68
C ALA A 19 -19.94 10.72 17.56
N ALA A 20 -19.99 11.40 18.71
CA ALA A 20 -20.45 12.76 18.81
C ALA A 20 -19.65 13.72 17.91
N TRP A 21 -18.33 13.52 17.86
CA TRP A 21 -17.45 14.31 17.03
C TRP A 21 -17.70 14.12 15.52
N ILE A 22 -18.02 12.91 15.06
CA ILE A 22 -18.28 12.63 13.64
C ILE A 22 -19.55 13.36 13.20
N VAL A 23 -20.59 13.26 14.03
CA VAL A 23 -21.88 13.91 13.77
C VAL A 23 -21.73 15.43 13.89
N ALA A 24 -20.98 15.95 14.86
CA ALA A 24 -20.68 17.38 14.97
C ALA A 24 -20.00 17.93 13.70
N ASN A 25 -18.90 17.33 13.26
CA ASN A 25 -18.18 17.80 12.07
C ASN A 25 -19.01 17.69 10.79
N THR A 26 -19.84 16.64 10.68
CA THR A 26 -20.67 16.43 9.49
C THR A 26 -21.80 17.45 9.45
N LEU A 27 -22.42 17.75 10.60
CA LEU A 27 -23.47 18.77 10.70
C LEU A 27 -22.91 20.17 10.46
N GLU A 28 -21.70 20.46 10.98
CA GLU A 28 -21.00 21.72 10.75
C GLU A 28 -20.64 21.89 9.26
N ALA A 29 -20.13 20.84 8.60
CA ALA A 29 -19.88 20.83 7.17
C ALA A 29 -21.17 20.96 6.33
N ALA A 30 -22.33 20.59 6.89
CA ALA A 30 -23.64 20.77 6.29
C ALA A 30 -24.29 22.13 6.64
N GLY A 31 -23.60 23.01 7.36
CA GLY A 31 -24.10 24.35 7.73
C GLY A 31 -25.12 24.36 8.87
N ILE A 32 -25.19 23.30 9.67
CA ILE A 32 -26.19 23.15 10.74
C ILE A 32 -25.52 23.26 12.11
N SER A 33 -25.87 24.29 12.89
CA SER A 33 -25.26 24.58 14.20
C SER A 33 -25.97 23.89 15.37
N PHE A 34 -25.20 23.26 16.26
CA PHE A 34 -25.69 22.54 17.43
C PHE A 34 -24.89 22.81 18.71
N GLU A 35 -25.52 22.65 19.88
CA GLU A 35 -24.90 22.67 21.22
C GLU A 35 -24.88 21.27 21.83
N ALA A 36 -23.72 20.85 22.36
CA ALA A 36 -23.51 19.47 22.78
C ALA A 36 -23.50 19.28 24.32
N GLN A 37 -24.24 18.29 24.82
CA GLN A 37 -24.24 17.84 26.22
C GLN A 37 -23.83 16.36 26.32
N ALA A 38 -22.85 16.02 27.15
CA ALA A 38 -22.39 14.65 27.35
C ALA A 38 -23.16 13.94 28.49
N ASP A 39 -23.64 12.72 28.24
CA ASP A 39 -24.09 11.78 29.26
C ASP A 39 -23.19 10.54 29.12
N LEU A 40 -22.34 10.30 30.12
CA LEU A 40 -21.29 9.29 30.12
C LEU A 40 -21.80 8.02 30.80
N ARG A 41 -22.28 7.03 30.04
CA ARG A 41 -22.57 5.69 30.59
C ARG A 41 -21.80 4.58 29.88
N LYS A 42 -21.15 3.75 30.71
CA LYS A 42 -20.39 2.50 30.48
C LYS A 42 -19.28 2.57 29.42
N VAL A 43 -18.12 3.12 29.83
CA VAL A 43 -16.83 2.93 29.15
C VAL A 43 -16.34 1.50 29.40
N GLU A 44 -15.92 0.81 28.34
CA GLU A 44 -15.40 -0.56 28.39
C GLU A 44 -14.16 -0.66 29.32
N SER A 45 -14.03 -1.74 30.10
CA SER A 45 -12.90 -1.89 31.01
C SER A 45 -11.58 -2.10 30.24
N GLY A 46 -10.59 -1.23 30.47
CA GLY A 46 -9.24 -1.33 29.89
C GLY A 46 -8.88 -0.29 28.83
N LEU A 47 -9.79 0.63 28.47
CA LEU A 47 -9.46 1.80 27.66
C LEU A 47 -8.60 2.80 28.45
N PRO A 48 -7.68 3.53 27.79
CA PRO A 48 -6.95 4.62 28.44
C PRO A 48 -7.92 5.72 28.86
N ARG A 49 -7.70 6.32 30.03
CA ARG A 49 -8.57 7.34 30.63
C ARG A 49 -8.03 8.76 30.46
N THR A 50 -6.74 8.90 30.17
CA THR A 50 -6.08 10.21 30.02
C THR A 50 -5.17 10.23 28.80
N PRO A 51 -4.88 11.42 28.23
CA PRO A 51 -3.88 11.59 27.18
C PRO A 51 -2.51 11.02 27.53
N ASP A 52 -2.07 11.19 28.79
CA ASP A 52 -0.78 10.68 29.25
C ASP A 52 -0.75 9.15 29.30
N GLU A 53 -1.88 8.52 29.62
CA GLU A 53 -2.00 7.06 29.56
C GLU A 53 -1.89 6.56 28.11
N VAL A 54 -2.49 7.27 27.14
CA VAL A 54 -2.31 6.94 25.71
C VAL A 54 -0.85 7.03 25.31
N ARG A 55 -0.17 8.14 25.65
CA ARG A 55 1.26 8.32 25.37
C ARG A 55 2.10 7.21 26.01
N THR A 56 1.86 6.92 27.28
CA THR A 56 2.59 5.88 28.03
C THR A 56 2.40 4.50 27.39
N ARG A 57 1.17 4.15 27.01
CA ARG A 57 0.89 2.88 26.31
C ARG A 57 1.59 2.79 24.97
N LEU A 58 1.65 3.88 24.21
CA LEU A 58 2.33 3.91 22.91
C LEU A 58 3.84 3.79 23.04
N LEU A 59 4.45 4.48 24.01
CA LEU A 59 5.88 4.37 24.29
C LEU A 59 6.27 2.98 24.81
N ALA A 60 5.35 2.29 25.48
CA ALA A 60 5.52 0.90 25.92
C ALA A 60 5.05 -0.14 24.89
N SER A 61 4.57 0.30 23.72
CA SER A 61 4.09 -0.58 22.66
C SER A 61 5.21 -0.93 21.69
N GLU A 62 4.85 -1.63 20.62
CA GLU A 62 5.72 -1.95 19.51
C GLU A 62 6.01 -0.74 18.59
N LEU A 63 5.49 0.45 18.88
CA LEU A 63 5.77 1.67 18.11
C LEU A 63 7.26 2.04 18.26
N ARG A 64 7.92 2.38 17.15
CA ARG A 64 9.34 2.77 17.19
C ARG A 64 9.54 4.11 17.90
N GLU A 65 10.70 4.26 18.50
CA GLU A 65 11.12 5.48 19.18
C GLU A 65 11.10 6.70 18.23
N GLY A 66 10.75 7.88 18.77
CA GLY A 66 10.62 9.13 18.01
C GLY A 66 9.36 9.25 17.14
N ILE A 67 8.63 8.15 16.88
CA ILE A 67 7.42 8.21 16.06
C ILE A 67 6.32 9.04 16.73
N TRP A 68 6.08 8.83 18.02
CA TRP A 68 5.09 9.62 18.74
C TRP A 68 5.53 11.06 18.93
N ASP A 69 6.73 11.28 19.48
CA ASP A 69 7.15 12.63 19.89
C ASP A 69 7.52 13.51 18.68
N ASP A 70 8.30 12.98 17.72
CA ASP A 70 8.91 13.76 16.63
C ASP A 70 8.18 13.65 15.29
N TRP A 71 7.51 12.52 15.01
CA TRP A 71 6.96 12.26 13.68
C TRP A 71 5.45 12.52 13.56
N LEU A 72 4.67 12.18 14.59
CA LEU A 72 3.23 12.44 14.58
C LEU A 72 2.91 13.90 14.87
N LEU A 73 2.06 14.49 14.03
CA LEU A 73 1.61 15.88 14.18
C LEU A 73 0.62 16.01 15.34
N ASP A 74 0.51 17.20 15.95
CA ASP A 74 -0.31 17.42 17.14
C ASP A 74 -1.80 17.12 16.94
N PHE A 75 -2.35 17.41 15.76
CA PHE A 75 -3.74 17.01 15.46
C PHE A 75 -3.90 15.49 15.32
N GLN A 76 -2.86 14.78 14.89
CA GLN A 76 -2.87 13.32 14.83
C GLN A 76 -2.79 12.75 16.24
N LYS A 77 -1.89 13.27 17.09
CA LYS A 77 -1.80 12.93 18.52
C LYS A 77 -3.17 13.12 19.19
N ARG A 78 -3.81 14.28 19.02
CA ARG A 78 -5.17 14.56 19.56
C ARG A 78 -6.21 13.58 19.04
N GLY A 79 -6.23 13.32 17.72
CA GLY A 79 -7.16 12.36 17.13
C GLY A 79 -6.97 10.94 17.67
N ILE A 80 -5.73 10.47 17.72
CA ILE A 80 -5.37 9.16 18.28
C ILE A 80 -5.82 9.07 19.74
N THR A 81 -5.49 10.07 20.55
CA THR A 81 -5.86 10.13 21.96
C THR A 81 -7.37 10.06 22.15
N GLN A 82 -8.12 10.90 21.44
CA GLN A 82 -9.58 10.92 21.54
C GLN A 82 -10.19 9.57 21.15
N GLN A 83 -9.73 8.97 20.05
CA GLN A 83 -10.26 7.69 19.58
C GLN A 83 -9.82 6.51 20.44
N ALA A 84 -8.63 6.53 21.01
CA ALA A 84 -8.16 5.49 21.92
C ALA A 84 -8.96 5.48 23.22
N MET A 85 -9.23 6.67 23.77
CA MET A 85 -10.07 6.83 24.97
C MET A 85 -11.54 6.46 24.73
N ALA A 86 -12.02 6.64 23.51
CA ALA A 86 -13.38 6.27 23.09
C ALA A 86 -13.55 4.78 22.75
N GLY A 87 -12.46 4.02 22.62
CA GLY A 87 -12.49 2.63 22.17
C GLY A 87 -12.62 2.46 20.65
N GLY A 88 -12.58 3.55 19.88
CA GLY A 88 -12.71 3.53 18.43
C GLY A 88 -13.59 4.63 17.88
N GLY A 89 -13.62 4.72 16.56
CA GLY A 89 -14.43 5.67 15.81
C GLY A 89 -13.83 5.94 14.44
N HIS A 90 -14.04 7.14 13.91
CA HIS A 90 -13.67 7.49 12.54
C HIS A 90 -12.66 8.64 12.54
N LEU A 91 -11.44 8.38 12.08
CA LEU A 91 -10.44 9.42 11.85
C LEU A 91 -10.57 9.94 10.44
N TRP A 92 -11.21 11.10 10.34
CA TRP A 92 -11.17 11.89 9.12
C TRP A 92 -10.03 12.90 9.21
N TRP A 93 -8.87 12.50 8.69
CA TRP A 93 -7.77 13.44 8.47
C TRP A 93 -7.83 13.88 7.02
N LYS A 94 -8.37 15.08 6.78
CA LYS A 94 -8.31 15.71 5.46
C LYS A 94 -6.83 15.78 5.08
N PRO A 95 -6.41 15.11 4.00
CA PRO A 95 -5.04 15.26 3.54
C PRO A 95 -4.83 16.72 3.13
N GLY A 96 -3.68 17.26 3.46
CA GLY A 96 -3.20 18.47 2.80
C GLY A 96 -3.04 18.18 1.31
N CYS A 97 -3.75 18.88 0.43
CA CYS A 97 -3.65 18.65 -1.01
C CYS A 97 -3.33 19.95 -1.76
N LEU A 98 -2.80 19.79 -2.97
CA LEU A 98 -2.45 20.86 -3.91
C LEU A 98 -3.43 20.87 -5.09
N THR A 99 -3.58 21.99 -5.78
CA THR A 99 -4.41 22.08 -6.99
C THR A 99 -3.78 21.35 -8.18
N GLY A 100 -4.60 20.91 -9.12
CA GLY A 100 -4.15 20.11 -10.28
C GLY A 100 -3.16 20.80 -11.22
N ASP A 101 -3.21 22.13 -11.29
CA ASP A 101 -2.28 22.97 -12.07
C ASP A 101 -0.88 23.07 -11.46
N SER A 102 -0.66 22.55 -10.24
CA SER A 102 0.65 22.49 -9.61
C SER A 102 1.65 21.71 -10.48
N GLU A 103 2.75 22.33 -10.86
CA GLU A 103 3.83 21.77 -11.65
C GLU A 103 4.81 20.98 -10.78
N ILE A 104 5.05 19.73 -11.15
CA ILE A 104 6.00 18.82 -10.54
C ILE A 104 7.06 18.45 -11.58
N ILE A 105 8.33 18.41 -11.17
CA ILE A 105 9.41 17.89 -12.01
C ILE A 105 9.61 16.41 -11.69
N ILE A 106 9.28 15.55 -12.64
CA ILE A 106 9.49 14.11 -12.52
C ILE A 106 10.73 13.67 -13.29
N ASN A 107 11.41 12.64 -12.79
CA ASN A 107 12.46 11.92 -13.48
C ASN A 107 12.00 10.47 -13.72
N ARG A 108 11.97 10.06 -14.99
CA ARG A 108 11.65 8.67 -15.41
C ARG A 108 12.68 8.21 -16.43
N ALA A 109 13.24 7.03 -16.22
CA ALA A 109 14.31 6.46 -17.08
C ALA A 109 15.47 7.44 -17.34
N GLY A 110 15.82 8.27 -16.33
CA GLY A 110 16.89 9.26 -16.43
C GLY A 110 16.52 10.55 -17.17
N LYS A 111 15.28 10.71 -17.63
CA LYS A 111 14.78 11.94 -18.28
C LYS A 111 13.95 12.75 -17.29
N ALA A 112 14.29 14.02 -17.12
CA ALA A 112 13.51 14.98 -16.34
C ALA A 112 12.44 15.65 -17.22
N THR A 113 11.23 15.79 -16.71
CA THR A 113 10.11 16.43 -17.41
C THR A 113 9.20 17.13 -16.41
N ARG A 114 8.71 18.32 -16.76
CA ARG A 114 7.68 19.04 -15.99
C ARG A 114 6.30 18.47 -16.33
N VAL A 115 5.48 18.26 -15.31
CA VAL A 115 4.13 17.73 -15.47
C VAL A 115 3.21 18.39 -14.46
N ARG A 116 1.99 18.71 -14.88
CA ARG A 116 0.93 19.11 -13.95
C ARG A 116 0.54 17.95 -13.04
N LEU A 117 0.20 18.24 -11.81
CA LEU A 117 -0.09 17.24 -10.80
C LEU A 117 -1.30 16.38 -11.19
N ASP A 118 -2.36 16.98 -11.73
CA ASP A 118 -3.54 16.25 -12.22
C ASP A 118 -3.19 15.25 -13.35
N HIS A 119 -2.38 15.66 -14.31
CA HIS A 119 -1.88 14.82 -15.39
C HIS A 119 -1.00 13.69 -14.86
N LEU A 120 -0.17 13.98 -13.86
CA LEU A 120 0.64 12.97 -13.19
C LEU A 120 -0.23 11.94 -12.47
N VAL A 121 -1.23 12.38 -11.69
CA VAL A 121 -2.18 11.49 -11.01
C VAL A 121 -2.93 10.63 -12.03
N HIS A 122 -3.45 11.22 -13.11
CA HIS A 122 -4.15 10.49 -14.16
C HIS A 122 -3.26 9.38 -14.75
N LYS A 123 -2.04 9.73 -15.17
CA LYS A 123 -1.09 8.78 -15.78
C LYS A 123 -0.66 7.69 -14.81
N PHE A 124 -0.33 8.05 -13.57
CA PHE A 124 0.12 7.12 -12.55
C PHE A 124 -0.96 6.09 -12.17
N ASN A 125 -2.25 6.44 -12.31
CA ASN A 125 -3.38 5.55 -12.04
C ASN A 125 -3.93 4.84 -13.29
N GLY A 126 -3.08 4.54 -14.28
CA GLY A 126 -3.44 3.76 -15.47
C GLY A 126 -3.95 4.58 -16.65
N GLY A 127 -3.99 5.91 -16.51
CA GLY A 127 -4.23 6.84 -17.63
C GLY A 127 -3.11 6.80 -18.67
N GLY A 128 -3.48 7.07 -19.92
CA GLY A 128 -2.55 7.07 -21.06
C GLY A 128 -2.32 8.47 -21.63
N SER A 129 -1.37 8.59 -22.55
CA SER A 129 -1.19 9.80 -23.37
C SER A 129 -0.71 9.39 -24.75
N GLY A 130 -1.38 9.86 -25.80
CA GLY A 130 -1.06 9.47 -27.19
C GLY A 130 -1.18 7.97 -27.45
N GLY A 131 -2.14 7.29 -26.81
CA GLY A 131 -2.39 5.85 -26.98
C GLY A 131 -1.45 4.93 -26.19
N GLN A 132 -0.39 5.45 -25.56
CA GLN A 132 0.52 4.67 -24.73
C GLN A 132 0.10 4.71 -23.25
N LYS A 133 -0.02 3.55 -22.62
CA LYS A 133 -0.29 3.41 -21.18
C LYS A 133 0.97 3.70 -20.37
N TRP A 134 0.79 4.33 -19.21
CA TRP A 134 1.90 4.60 -18.30
C TRP A 134 2.45 3.30 -17.70
N ASN A 135 3.71 2.97 -18.01
CA ASN A 135 4.35 1.77 -17.46
C ASN A 135 4.84 2.01 -16.02
N LEU A 136 4.26 1.30 -15.05
CA LEU A 136 4.61 1.39 -13.63
C LEU A 136 5.93 0.68 -13.28
N ASP A 137 6.46 -0.20 -14.13
CA ASP A 137 7.76 -0.87 -13.92
C ASP A 137 8.94 0.11 -14.03
N ILE A 138 8.72 1.28 -14.63
CA ILE A 138 9.70 2.36 -14.68
C ILE A 138 9.43 3.29 -13.48
N PRO A 139 10.35 3.40 -12.51
CA PRO A 139 10.16 4.26 -11.36
C PRO A 139 9.96 5.73 -11.76
N THR A 140 8.97 6.39 -11.16
CA THR A 140 8.80 7.84 -11.23
C THR A 140 9.47 8.45 -10.02
N ARG A 141 10.39 9.39 -10.20
CA ARG A 141 11.05 10.09 -9.11
C ARG A 141 10.79 11.59 -9.18
N THR A 142 10.85 12.29 -8.07
CA THR A 142 10.80 13.77 -7.98
C THR A 142 11.84 14.26 -6.97
N GLY A 143 12.14 15.55 -6.99
CA GLY A 143 13.06 16.15 -6.02
C GLY A 143 12.45 16.21 -4.63
N ALA A 144 13.16 15.68 -3.63
CA ALA A 144 12.79 15.68 -2.21
C ALA A 144 13.94 16.25 -1.37
N LEU A 145 13.60 16.94 -0.29
CA LEU A 145 14.57 17.50 0.66
C LEU A 145 15.32 16.39 1.40
N TRP A 146 16.65 16.44 1.37
CA TRP A 146 17.50 15.53 2.10
C TRP A 146 17.53 15.87 3.59
N LYS A 147 17.58 14.84 4.46
CA LYS A 147 17.49 15.02 5.92
C LYS A 147 18.61 15.88 6.53
N THR A 148 19.79 15.89 5.92
CA THR A 148 20.96 16.63 6.42
C THR A 148 21.39 17.68 5.40
N GLY A 149 20.76 18.85 5.47
CA GLY A 149 21.13 20.03 4.70
C GLY A 149 20.13 20.43 3.62
N ASN A 150 20.56 21.30 2.72
CA ASN A 150 19.69 21.95 1.73
C ASN A 150 19.67 21.23 0.38
N ALA A 151 20.08 19.97 0.31
CA ALA A 151 20.14 19.24 -0.97
C ALA A 151 18.76 18.70 -1.38
N LEU A 152 18.39 18.84 -2.65
CA LEU A 152 17.24 18.17 -3.26
C LEU A 152 17.72 16.94 -4.06
N LEU A 153 17.35 15.76 -3.57
CA LEU A 153 17.70 14.47 -4.19
C LEU A 153 16.47 13.82 -4.82
N LEU A 154 16.68 12.97 -5.82
CA LEU A 154 15.59 12.20 -6.41
C LEU A 154 15.07 11.16 -5.43
N ASN A 155 13.78 11.25 -5.12
CA ASN A 155 13.05 10.25 -4.36
C ASN A 155 11.86 9.70 -5.17
N GLU A 156 11.51 8.44 -4.96
CA GLU A 156 10.51 7.74 -5.76
C GLU A 156 9.08 8.06 -5.30
N ILE A 157 8.20 8.33 -6.27
CA ILE A 157 6.76 8.51 -6.06
C ILE A 157 6.13 7.12 -6.01
N VAL A 158 5.52 6.78 -4.87
CA VAL A 158 4.86 5.49 -4.64
C VAL A 158 3.35 5.55 -4.88
N ALA A 159 2.75 6.74 -4.79
CA ALA A 159 1.34 6.96 -5.02
C ALA A 159 1.07 8.39 -5.49
N ALA A 160 0.01 8.55 -6.26
CA ALA A 160 -0.50 9.83 -6.74
C ALA A 160 -2.03 9.77 -6.65
N VAL A 161 -2.67 10.69 -5.94
CA VAL A 161 -4.06 10.56 -5.49
C VAL A 161 -4.87 11.80 -5.83
N ALA A 162 -6.08 11.62 -6.38
CA ALA A 162 -7.07 12.68 -6.49
C ALA A 162 -7.84 12.80 -5.17
N CYS A 163 -7.80 13.98 -4.54
CA CYS A 163 -8.42 14.26 -3.25
C CYS A 163 -9.86 14.81 -3.38
N GLY A 164 -10.27 15.24 -4.58
CA GLY A 164 -11.55 15.91 -4.83
C GLY A 164 -11.49 17.43 -4.59
N PRO A 165 -12.64 18.12 -4.69
CA PRO A 165 -12.72 19.56 -4.58
C PRO A 165 -12.52 20.02 -3.13
N LYS A 166 -11.70 21.06 -2.92
CA LYS A 166 -11.45 21.68 -1.61
C LYS A 166 -11.33 23.18 -1.75
N GLU A 167 -11.67 23.89 -0.66
CA GLU A 167 -11.29 25.28 -0.51
C GLU A 167 -9.76 25.37 -0.44
N VAL A 168 -9.20 26.29 -1.23
CA VAL A 168 -7.76 26.47 -1.42
C VAL A 168 -7.37 27.92 -1.21
N TRP A 169 -6.11 28.10 -0.81
CA TRP A 169 -5.47 29.39 -0.65
C TRP A 169 -4.22 29.44 -1.51
N CYS A 170 -4.01 30.57 -2.16
CA CYS A 170 -2.83 30.87 -2.95
C CYS A 170 -1.76 31.50 -2.06
N VAL A 171 -0.65 30.80 -1.88
CA VAL A 171 0.58 31.31 -1.27
C VAL A 171 1.47 31.85 -2.38
N LYS A 172 1.92 33.10 -2.25
CA LYS A 172 2.94 33.70 -3.12
C LYS A 172 4.17 34.08 -2.31
N THR A 173 5.34 33.87 -2.89
CA THR A 173 6.63 34.11 -2.23
C THR A 173 7.35 35.33 -2.83
N ALA A 174 8.42 35.79 -2.17
CA ALA A 174 9.23 36.93 -2.59
C ALA A 174 9.94 36.71 -3.92
N HIS A 175 10.22 35.45 -4.26
CA HIS A 175 10.92 35.07 -5.50
C HIS A 175 9.95 34.73 -6.64
N GLY A 176 8.65 34.99 -6.46
CA GLY A 176 7.64 34.85 -7.51
C GLY A 176 7.02 33.44 -7.63
N GLU A 177 7.35 32.50 -6.75
CA GLU A 177 6.64 31.23 -6.69
C GLU A 177 5.19 31.44 -6.22
N SER A 178 4.27 30.66 -6.79
CA SER A 178 2.86 30.69 -6.45
C SER A 178 2.33 29.25 -6.35
N LEU A 179 1.75 28.88 -5.22
CA LEU A 179 1.21 27.54 -4.99
C LEU A 179 -0.16 27.65 -4.33
N LYS A 180 -1.14 26.92 -4.88
CA LYS A 180 -2.48 26.80 -4.30
C LYS A 180 -2.58 25.47 -3.55
N ALA A 181 -2.99 25.54 -2.30
CA ALA A 181 -3.12 24.39 -1.44
C ALA A 181 -4.31 24.53 -0.48
N SER A 182 -4.81 23.40 0.01
CA SER A 182 -5.82 23.39 1.08
C SER A 182 -5.24 23.90 2.39
N ALA A 183 -6.06 24.47 3.28
CA ALA A 183 -5.66 24.96 4.61
C ALA A 183 -4.82 23.96 5.44
N ASP A 184 -5.10 22.66 5.31
CA ASP A 184 -4.40 21.59 6.02
C ASP A 184 -3.07 21.14 5.38
N HIS A 185 -2.66 21.74 4.25
CA HIS A 185 -1.42 21.37 3.58
C HIS A 185 -0.20 21.83 4.36
N VAL A 186 0.75 20.91 4.56
CA VAL A 186 1.91 21.13 5.41
C VAL A 186 3.08 21.64 4.58
N PHE A 187 3.66 22.75 5.03
CA PHE A 187 4.85 23.38 4.49
C PHE A 187 6.01 23.24 5.46
N ILE A 188 7.22 23.12 4.92
CA ILE A 188 8.45 23.12 5.71
C ILE A 188 9.04 24.53 5.65
N LEU A 189 9.19 25.13 6.81
CA LEU A 189 9.89 26.39 6.99
C LEU A 189 11.41 26.17 6.87
N ALA A 190 12.15 27.22 6.50
CA ALA A 190 13.61 27.16 6.36
C ALA A 190 14.36 26.81 7.66
N ASN A 191 13.72 26.99 8.82
CA ASN A 191 14.23 26.57 10.13
C ASN A 191 13.94 25.09 10.47
N GLY A 192 13.36 24.33 9.52
CA GLY A 192 13.00 22.92 9.69
C GLY A 192 11.67 22.67 10.39
N LYS A 193 10.98 23.70 10.88
CA LYS A 193 9.63 23.54 11.46
C LYS A 193 8.61 23.32 10.35
N GLU A 194 7.61 22.50 10.66
CA GLU A 194 6.48 22.27 9.77
C GLU A 194 5.28 23.09 10.24
N LYS A 195 4.55 23.71 9.30
CA LYS A 195 3.31 24.44 9.58
C LYS A 195 2.26 24.10 8.53
N LYS A 196 0.99 24.06 8.95
CA LYS A 196 -0.12 24.05 7.99
C LYS A 196 -0.22 25.39 7.28
N LEU A 197 -0.82 25.41 6.09
CA LEU A 197 -1.13 26.66 5.40
C LEU A 197 -1.95 27.61 6.29
N SER A 198 -2.94 27.09 7.04
CA SER A 198 -3.75 27.90 7.96
C SER A 198 -2.97 28.52 9.12
N GLU A 199 -1.76 28.03 9.40
CA GLU A 199 -0.87 28.50 10.46
C GLU A 199 0.27 29.38 9.93
N LEU A 200 0.42 29.44 8.59
CA LEU A 200 1.40 30.30 7.94
C LEU A 200 0.98 31.76 8.03
N GLN A 201 1.97 32.62 8.19
CA GLN A 201 1.80 34.06 8.20
C GLN A 201 2.67 34.69 7.11
N VAL A 202 2.26 35.86 6.62
CA VAL A 202 3.12 36.68 5.75
C VAL A 202 4.42 36.96 6.50
N GLY A 203 5.56 36.77 5.83
CA GLY A 203 6.89 36.84 6.43
C GLY A 203 7.47 35.50 6.90
N ASP A 204 6.65 34.45 7.07
CA ASP A 204 7.20 33.10 7.28
C ASP A 204 8.09 32.70 6.09
N VAL A 205 9.18 31.99 6.38
CA VAL A 205 10.21 31.66 5.38
C VAL A 205 10.11 30.20 4.99
N LEU A 206 9.72 29.94 3.75
CA LEU A 206 9.64 28.61 3.13
C LEU A 206 10.95 28.23 2.44
N LEU A 207 11.07 26.96 2.06
CA LEU A 207 12.14 26.49 1.18
C LEU A 207 11.66 26.43 -0.27
N ARG A 208 12.43 27.02 -1.19
CA ARG A 208 12.25 26.90 -2.63
C ARG A 208 13.39 26.15 -3.28
N ARG A 209 13.12 25.54 -4.43
CA ARG A 209 14.13 24.99 -5.34
C ARG A 209 14.92 26.14 -5.96
N GLN A 210 16.21 26.19 -5.68
CA GLN A 210 17.18 27.01 -6.38
C GLN A 210 17.74 26.19 -7.54
N ALA A 211 17.33 26.55 -8.76
CA ALA A 211 17.93 25.96 -9.95
C ALA A 211 19.44 26.20 -9.91
N SER A 212 20.22 25.15 -10.12
CA SER A 212 21.63 25.33 -10.45
C SER A 212 21.72 26.19 -11.73
N GLU A 213 22.58 27.22 -11.73
CA GLU A 213 22.84 28.02 -12.93
C GLU A 213 23.09 27.07 -14.10
N GLU A 214 22.47 27.36 -15.24
CA GLU A 214 22.64 26.60 -16.48
C GLU A 214 24.13 26.64 -16.85
N ARG A 215 24.91 25.69 -16.31
CA ARG A 215 26.24 25.43 -16.82
C ARG A 215 26.01 25.06 -18.27
N GLU A 216 26.50 25.90 -19.19
CA GLU A 216 26.57 25.61 -20.61
C GLU A 216 26.88 24.12 -20.74
N ARG A 217 25.88 23.35 -21.19
CA ARG A 217 26.06 21.91 -21.39
C ARG A 217 26.99 21.80 -22.58
N LYS A 218 28.31 21.82 -22.32
CA LYS A 218 29.29 21.35 -23.30
C LYS A 218 28.76 20.00 -23.77
N PRO A 219 28.55 19.81 -25.08
CA PRO A 219 27.97 18.59 -25.61
C PRO A 219 28.75 17.43 -25.00
N ARG A 220 28.07 16.56 -24.24
CA ARG A 220 28.72 15.39 -23.66
C ARG A 220 29.17 14.55 -24.84
N THR A 221 30.44 14.65 -25.22
CA THR A 221 31.08 13.68 -26.08
C THR A 221 30.88 12.35 -25.37
N ARG A 222 29.98 11.49 -25.87
CA ARG A 222 29.79 10.14 -25.31
C ARG A 222 31.18 9.52 -25.26
N LYS A 223 31.71 9.32 -24.06
CA LYS A 223 32.99 8.66 -23.83
C LYS A 223 32.85 7.24 -24.40
N HIS A 224 33.38 7.02 -25.61
CA HIS A 224 33.27 5.75 -26.29
C HIS A 224 34.35 4.83 -25.72
N TYR A 225 33.93 3.78 -25.00
CA TYR A 225 34.83 2.71 -24.61
C TYR A 225 35.27 1.97 -25.86
N PRO A 226 36.57 1.65 -26.02
CA PRO A 226 37.00 0.70 -27.04
C PRO A 226 36.24 -0.63 -26.86
N GLU A 227 35.74 -1.20 -27.95
CA GLU A 227 34.99 -2.47 -27.94
C GLU A 227 35.67 -3.48 -28.86
N VAL A 228 35.72 -4.74 -28.43
CA VAL A 228 36.19 -5.87 -29.24
C VAL A 228 34.98 -6.56 -29.88
N ARG A 229 35.10 -6.89 -31.17
CA ARG A 229 34.03 -7.51 -31.99
C ARG A 229 34.19 -9.04 -32.04
N HIS A 230 33.22 -9.73 -32.65
CA HIS A 230 33.19 -11.19 -32.83
C HIS A 230 33.15 -12.00 -31.53
N MET A 231 32.63 -11.41 -30.45
CA MET A 231 32.52 -12.05 -29.13
C MET A 231 31.27 -12.93 -29.03
N TRP A 232 31.06 -13.81 -30.01
CA TRP A 232 29.84 -14.61 -30.15
C TRP A 232 29.63 -15.56 -28.97
N ASN A 233 30.71 -16.20 -28.52
CA ASN A 233 30.68 -17.18 -27.43
C ASN A 233 30.84 -16.55 -26.04
N HIS A 234 30.96 -15.23 -25.94
CA HIS A 234 30.99 -14.56 -24.63
C HIS A 234 29.57 -14.54 -24.04
N PRO A 235 29.31 -15.09 -22.84
CA PRO A 235 27.96 -15.21 -22.27
C PRO A 235 27.28 -13.85 -22.10
N HIS A 236 28.04 -12.84 -21.65
CA HIS A 236 27.53 -11.47 -21.43
C HIS A 236 27.89 -10.45 -22.54
N GLY A 237 28.13 -10.89 -23.78
CA GLY A 237 28.42 -9.99 -24.90
C GLY A 237 27.18 -9.24 -25.41
N ALA A 238 27.33 -7.95 -25.73
CA ALA A 238 26.22 -7.12 -26.21
C ALA A 238 25.92 -7.39 -27.69
N LEU A 239 24.73 -7.91 -27.99
CA LEU A 239 24.25 -8.09 -29.36
C LEU A 239 23.72 -6.76 -29.91
N ARG A 240 24.27 -6.30 -31.03
CA ARG A 240 23.80 -5.12 -31.76
C ARG A 240 23.37 -5.51 -33.17
N VAL A 241 22.15 -5.13 -33.53
CA VAL A 241 21.60 -5.25 -34.87
C VAL A 241 21.70 -3.89 -35.54
N PHE A 242 22.26 -3.82 -36.74
CA PHE A 242 22.31 -2.58 -37.51
C PHE A 242 21.93 -2.86 -38.96
N GLN A 243 21.20 -1.92 -39.54
CA GLN A 243 20.82 -1.92 -40.94
C GLN A 243 21.72 -0.93 -41.65
N ARG A 244 22.39 -1.34 -42.72
CA ARG A 244 23.10 -0.40 -43.57
C ARG A 244 22.17 0.04 -44.70
N ALA A 245 22.29 1.31 -45.09
CA ALA A 245 21.49 1.86 -46.18
C ALA A 245 21.83 1.24 -47.55
N ASP A 246 23.04 0.68 -47.70
CA ASP A 246 23.59 0.18 -48.97
C ASP A 246 23.31 -1.31 -49.24
N ARG A 247 22.73 -2.07 -48.31
CA ARG A 247 22.47 -3.52 -48.49
C ARG A 247 21.16 -3.96 -47.83
N PRO A 248 20.31 -4.72 -48.54
CA PRO A 248 19.14 -5.35 -47.92
C PRO A 248 19.61 -6.46 -46.95
N GLY A 249 19.24 -6.33 -45.68
CA GLY A 249 19.53 -7.31 -44.62
C GLY A 249 20.05 -6.69 -43.33
N SER A 250 19.57 -7.16 -42.18
CA SER A 250 20.06 -6.72 -40.86
C SER A 250 21.37 -7.46 -40.52
N GLN A 251 22.45 -6.72 -40.27
CA GLN A 251 23.68 -7.33 -39.77
C GLN A 251 23.68 -7.37 -38.25
N ARG A 252 24.24 -8.44 -37.69
CA ARG A 252 24.37 -8.66 -36.25
C ARG A 252 25.85 -8.64 -35.88
N LYS A 253 26.20 -7.95 -34.79
CA LYS A 253 27.53 -8.03 -34.17
C LYS A 253 27.38 -8.24 -32.67
N LYS A 254 28.22 -9.09 -32.08
CA LYS A 254 28.34 -9.23 -30.62
C LYS A 254 29.65 -8.60 -30.16
N THR A 255 29.57 -7.60 -29.27
CA THR A 255 30.72 -6.83 -28.79
C THR A 255 30.86 -6.87 -27.28
N VAL A 256 32.09 -6.69 -26.80
CA VAL A 256 32.42 -6.55 -25.38
C VAL A 256 33.36 -5.36 -25.20
N PRO A 257 33.15 -4.49 -24.20
CA PRO A 257 34.09 -3.41 -23.91
C PRO A 257 35.49 -3.93 -23.53
N LEU A 258 36.53 -3.32 -24.09
CA LEU A 258 37.92 -3.74 -23.92
C LEU A 258 38.36 -3.80 -22.46
N HIS A 259 38.03 -2.78 -21.66
CA HIS A 259 38.32 -2.75 -20.23
C HIS A 259 37.73 -3.95 -19.47
N ARG A 260 36.56 -4.46 -19.90
CA ARG A 260 35.97 -5.67 -19.30
C ARG A 260 36.76 -6.91 -19.67
N LEU A 261 37.18 -7.05 -20.92
CA LEU A 261 38.03 -8.16 -21.36
C LEU A 261 39.40 -8.15 -20.68
N VAL A 262 39.99 -6.98 -20.43
CA VAL A 262 41.25 -6.87 -19.68
C VAL A 262 41.06 -7.31 -18.22
N ALA A 263 39.96 -6.90 -17.58
CA ALA A 263 39.65 -7.35 -16.23
C ALA A 263 39.36 -8.86 -16.17
N GLU A 264 38.62 -9.40 -17.14
CA GLU A 264 38.37 -10.83 -17.28
C GLU A 264 39.67 -11.61 -17.55
N ALA A 265 40.59 -11.09 -18.36
CA ALA A 265 41.87 -11.74 -18.64
C ALA A 265 42.68 -11.89 -17.35
N ARG A 266 42.76 -10.81 -16.55
CA ARG A 266 43.37 -10.83 -15.23
C ARG A 266 42.70 -11.80 -14.26
N LEU A 267 41.37 -11.86 -14.24
CA LEU A 267 40.61 -12.81 -13.42
C LEU A 267 40.90 -14.27 -13.77
N ASN A 268 41.16 -14.54 -15.04
CA ASN A 268 41.47 -15.88 -15.55
C ASN A 268 42.97 -16.21 -15.54
N GLY A 269 43.85 -15.28 -15.13
CA GLY A 269 45.30 -15.46 -15.20
C GLY A 269 45.83 -15.59 -16.63
N LEU A 270 45.14 -15.02 -17.62
CA LEU A 270 45.51 -15.04 -19.03
C LEU A 270 45.89 -13.64 -19.51
N ASP A 271 46.71 -13.54 -20.55
CA ASP A 271 46.82 -12.31 -21.31
C ASP A 271 45.55 -12.08 -22.16
N LEU A 272 45.36 -10.83 -22.58
CA LEU A 272 44.15 -10.41 -23.29
C LEU A 272 43.95 -11.16 -24.61
N ASP A 273 45.01 -11.36 -25.39
CA ASP A 273 44.92 -11.97 -26.72
C ASP A 273 44.60 -13.46 -26.60
N THR A 274 45.20 -14.15 -25.63
CA THR A 274 44.87 -15.54 -25.30
C THR A 274 43.41 -15.70 -24.86
N LEU A 275 42.91 -14.83 -23.98
CA LEU A 275 41.49 -14.87 -23.58
C LEU A 275 40.57 -14.64 -24.78
N VAL A 276 40.81 -13.58 -25.55
CA VAL A 276 40.01 -13.22 -26.73
C VAL A 276 40.02 -14.35 -27.75
N GLY A 277 41.18 -14.94 -28.02
CA GLY A 277 41.33 -16.08 -28.93
C GLY A 277 40.52 -17.30 -28.48
N ARG A 278 40.57 -17.65 -27.18
CA ARG A 278 39.76 -18.73 -26.62
C ARG A 278 38.27 -18.48 -26.76
N ILE A 279 37.79 -17.26 -26.48
CA ILE A 279 36.39 -16.88 -26.63
C ILE A 279 35.95 -16.98 -28.09
N VAL A 280 36.73 -16.45 -29.04
CA VAL A 280 36.40 -16.49 -30.47
C VAL A 280 36.30 -17.94 -30.98
N LEU A 281 37.22 -18.80 -30.54
CA LEU A 281 37.24 -20.23 -30.91
C LEU A 281 36.22 -21.09 -30.13
N GLY A 282 35.45 -20.50 -29.22
CA GLY A 282 34.43 -21.21 -28.44
C GLY A 282 34.99 -22.08 -27.31
N ARG A 283 36.28 -21.93 -26.96
CA ARG A 283 36.96 -22.67 -25.89
C ARG A 283 36.77 -21.98 -24.54
N THR A 284 35.51 -21.87 -24.11
CA THR A 284 35.11 -21.12 -22.91
C THR A 284 35.12 -21.91 -21.61
N ASP A 285 35.44 -23.21 -21.68
CA ASP A 285 35.47 -24.07 -20.49
C ASP A 285 36.49 -23.58 -19.46
N GLY A 286 36.04 -23.48 -18.20
CA GLY A 286 36.85 -22.99 -17.08
C GLY A 286 37.13 -21.49 -17.08
N LEU A 287 36.61 -20.72 -18.05
CA LEU A 287 36.74 -19.26 -18.04
C LEU A 287 35.67 -18.59 -17.16
N GLN A 288 36.09 -17.62 -16.36
CA GLN A 288 35.24 -16.74 -15.58
C GLN A 288 34.91 -15.47 -16.38
N PHE A 289 33.64 -15.06 -16.36
CA PHE A 289 33.15 -13.88 -17.07
C PHE A 289 32.48 -12.90 -16.10
N LEU A 290 32.61 -11.61 -16.36
CA LEU A 290 31.96 -10.58 -15.56
C LEU A 290 30.54 -10.33 -16.06
N ASP A 291 29.56 -10.64 -15.21
CA ASP A 291 28.15 -10.31 -15.46
C ASP A 291 27.93 -8.79 -15.29
N PRO A 292 27.59 -8.05 -16.36
CA PRO A 292 27.39 -6.60 -16.31
C PRO A 292 26.17 -6.19 -15.47
N LEU A 293 25.29 -7.12 -15.10
CA LEU A 293 24.17 -6.85 -14.18
C LEU A 293 24.59 -6.89 -12.71
N LYS A 294 25.80 -7.36 -12.41
CA LYS A 294 26.34 -7.47 -11.03
C LYS A 294 27.59 -6.63 -10.83
N TRP A 295 28.49 -6.64 -11.83
CA TRP A 295 29.84 -6.10 -11.73
C TRP A 295 30.11 -5.02 -12.78
N HIS A 296 30.74 -3.93 -12.34
CA HIS A 296 31.23 -2.86 -13.20
C HIS A 296 32.75 -2.74 -13.07
N VAL A 297 33.42 -2.47 -14.19
CA VAL A 297 34.87 -2.21 -14.21
C VAL A 297 35.09 -0.70 -14.22
N HIS A 298 35.77 -0.19 -13.20
CA HIS A 298 36.05 1.20 -12.94
C HIS A 298 37.46 1.58 -13.38
N HIS A 299 37.60 2.68 -14.12
CA HIS A 299 38.90 3.31 -14.42
C HIS A 299 39.27 4.26 -13.29
N ARG A 300 40.38 3.99 -12.58
CA ARG A 300 40.84 4.80 -11.43
C ARG A 300 41.18 6.23 -11.83
N ASP A 301 41.74 6.43 -13.02
CA ASP A 301 42.06 7.74 -13.60
C ASP A 301 40.90 8.41 -14.36
N HIS A 302 39.72 7.78 -14.40
CA HIS A 302 38.54 8.23 -15.15
C HIS A 302 38.75 8.43 -16.67
N ASN A 303 39.80 7.84 -17.24
CA ASN A 303 40.11 7.82 -18.66
C ASN A 303 39.68 6.48 -19.31
N PRO A 304 38.58 6.45 -20.09
CA PRO A 304 38.06 5.23 -20.72
C PRO A 304 39.00 4.54 -21.73
N ARG A 305 40.07 5.22 -22.13
CA ARG A 305 41.07 4.69 -23.06
C ARG A 305 42.28 4.08 -22.34
N ASN A 306 42.47 4.37 -21.05
CA ASN A 306 43.55 3.78 -20.28
C ASN A 306 43.12 2.42 -19.71
N ASN A 307 43.29 1.37 -20.50
CA ASN A 307 42.91 0.01 -20.13
C ASN A 307 44.06 -0.77 -19.49
N ALA A 308 45.05 -0.10 -18.89
CA ALA A 308 46.10 -0.76 -18.13
C ALA A 308 45.49 -1.56 -16.95
N PRO A 309 45.86 -2.83 -16.71
CA PRO A 309 45.27 -3.66 -15.66
C PRO A 309 45.31 -3.04 -14.26
N GLU A 310 46.30 -2.20 -13.97
CA GLU A 310 46.50 -1.50 -12.71
C GLU A 310 45.55 -0.30 -12.54
N ASN A 311 45.06 0.25 -13.65
CA ASN A 311 44.08 1.33 -13.69
C ASN A 311 42.62 0.83 -13.62
N LEU A 312 42.41 -0.48 -13.68
CA LEU A 312 41.08 -1.09 -13.69
C LEU A 312 40.76 -1.75 -12.35
N GLU A 313 39.56 -1.48 -11.85
CA GLU A 313 39.05 -2.03 -10.60
C GLU A 313 37.65 -2.60 -10.79
N VAL A 314 37.43 -3.85 -10.40
CA VAL A 314 36.12 -4.52 -10.52
C VAL A 314 35.33 -4.29 -9.24
N LEU A 315 34.17 -3.65 -9.36
CA LEU A 315 33.31 -3.27 -8.24
C LEU A 315 31.89 -3.77 -8.47
N GLU A 316 31.18 -4.08 -7.39
CA GLU A 316 29.73 -4.27 -7.47
C GLU A 316 29.04 -2.95 -7.86
N ILE A 317 27.93 -3.03 -8.58
CA ILE A 317 27.19 -1.85 -9.06
C ILE A 317 26.89 -0.84 -7.93
N PRO A 318 26.38 -1.22 -6.73
CA PRO A 318 26.10 -0.27 -5.67
C PRO A 318 27.36 0.45 -5.14
N VAL A 319 28.49 -0.25 -5.10
CA VAL A 319 29.78 0.29 -4.64
C VAL A 319 30.35 1.24 -5.67
N HIS A 320 30.37 0.84 -6.94
CA HIS A 320 30.79 1.68 -8.07
C HIS A 320 29.97 2.98 -8.13
N LEU A 321 28.64 2.90 -7.98
CA LEU A 321 27.76 4.08 -7.97
C LEU A 321 27.99 4.97 -6.74
N ARG A 322 28.25 4.39 -5.56
CA ARG A 322 28.56 5.14 -4.33
C ARG A 322 29.91 5.88 -4.42
N GLN A 323 30.90 5.27 -5.07
CA GLN A 323 32.21 5.86 -5.32
C GLN A 323 32.12 7.04 -6.30
N HIS A 324 31.31 6.92 -7.37
CA HIS A 324 30.97 8.07 -8.22
C HIS A 324 30.25 9.16 -7.43
N GLY A 325 29.32 8.82 -6.54
CA GLY A 325 28.59 9.79 -5.70
C GLY A 325 29.51 10.60 -4.75
N ARG A 326 30.49 9.95 -4.12
CA ARG A 326 31.48 10.59 -3.24
C ARG A 326 32.51 11.43 -4.02
N ASN A 327 33.09 10.86 -5.08
CA ASN A 327 34.17 11.51 -5.85
C ASN A 327 33.67 12.70 -6.67
N SER A 328 32.37 12.75 -6.96
CA SER A 328 31.75 13.89 -7.66
C SER A 328 31.19 14.96 -6.72
N HIS A 329 31.48 14.94 -5.41
CA HIS A 329 30.92 15.89 -4.43
C HIS A 329 29.38 16.02 -4.50
N PHE A 330 28.68 14.93 -4.81
CA PHE A 330 27.24 14.97 -5.11
C PHE A 330 26.87 15.94 -6.25
N GLN A 331 27.68 16.06 -7.32
CA GLN A 331 27.31 16.75 -8.58
C GLN A 331 26.04 16.19 -9.27
N HIS A 332 25.42 15.16 -8.70
CA HIS A 332 24.13 14.60 -9.10
C HIS A 332 22.96 15.03 -8.18
N VAL A 333 23.19 15.97 -7.27
CA VAL A 333 22.14 16.80 -6.67
C VAL A 333 21.38 17.45 -7.81
N VAL A 334 20.06 17.29 -7.83
CA VAL A 334 19.24 17.88 -8.89
C VAL A 334 19.31 19.40 -8.75
N ASP A 335 19.16 19.90 -7.51
CA ASP A 335 19.19 21.32 -7.14
C ASP A 335 19.42 21.51 -5.62
N ALA A 336 19.63 22.75 -5.20
CA ALA A 336 19.62 23.13 -3.79
C ALA A 336 18.27 23.72 -3.38
N ALA A 337 17.93 23.62 -2.10
CA ALA A 337 16.86 24.36 -1.47
C ALA A 337 17.42 25.69 -0.94
N SER A 338 16.71 26.78 -1.16
CA SER A 338 17.06 28.10 -0.66
C SER A 338 15.85 28.74 0.04
N PRO A 339 16.03 29.60 1.04
CA PRO A 339 14.92 30.26 1.72
C PRO A 339 14.16 31.25 0.82
N THR A 340 12.84 31.36 0.98
CA THR A 340 11.98 32.35 0.33
C THR A 340 10.88 32.80 1.28
N ALA A 341 10.68 34.11 1.45
CA ALA A 341 9.65 34.62 2.35
C ALA A 341 8.26 34.63 1.69
N ILE A 342 7.21 34.34 2.45
CA ILE A 342 5.82 34.46 2.00
C ILE A 342 5.46 35.95 1.91
N MET A 343 4.98 36.40 0.75
CA MET A 343 4.52 37.77 0.51
C MET A 343 3.02 37.92 0.64
N SER A 344 2.25 36.88 0.29
CA SER A 344 0.79 36.92 0.41
C SER A 344 0.20 35.52 0.57
N ILE A 345 -0.87 35.43 1.35
CA ILE A 345 -1.75 34.26 1.44
C ILE A 345 -3.16 34.77 1.17
N THR A 346 -3.80 34.28 0.12
CA THR A 346 -5.14 34.75 -0.32
C THR A 346 -6.07 33.58 -0.59
N ALA A 347 -7.34 33.71 -0.24
CA ALA A 347 -8.34 32.69 -0.59
C ALA A 347 -8.45 32.59 -2.12
N ALA A 348 -8.48 31.36 -2.65
CA ALA A 348 -8.51 31.07 -4.08
C ALA A 348 -9.74 30.24 -4.49
N GLY A 349 -10.78 30.19 -3.64
CA GLY A 349 -12.03 29.49 -3.92
C GLY A 349 -11.92 27.97 -3.76
N VAL A 350 -12.79 27.23 -4.44
CA VAL A 350 -12.85 25.77 -4.39
C VAL A 350 -12.31 25.19 -5.70
N GLU A 351 -11.32 24.31 -5.62
CA GLU A 351 -10.69 23.66 -6.78
C GLU A 351 -10.48 22.17 -6.55
N GLU A 352 -10.37 21.39 -7.63
CA GLU A 352 -9.95 19.99 -7.57
C GLU A 352 -8.51 19.86 -7.06
N THR A 353 -8.32 19.02 -6.04
CA THR A 353 -7.04 18.87 -5.36
C THR A 353 -6.50 17.45 -5.42
N TYR A 354 -5.19 17.33 -5.28
CA TYR A 354 -4.41 16.12 -5.47
C TYR A 354 -3.27 16.05 -4.44
N ASP A 355 -2.78 14.84 -4.16
CA ASP A 355 -1.66 14.61 -3.26
C ASP A 355 -0.71 13.57 -3.87
N LEU A 356 0.57 13.64 -3.48
CA LEU A 356 1.56 12.63 -3.82
C LEU A 356 1.93 11.84 -2.57
N THR A 357 2.53 10.68 -2.78
CA THR A 357 3.35 10.11 -1.72
C THR A 357 4.66 9.60 -2.26
N LEU A 358 5.71 9.86 -1.50
CA LEU A 358 7.07 9.47 -1.81
C LEU A 358 7.52 8.30 -0.92
N VAL A 359 8.59 7.61 -1.35
CA VAL A 359 9.26 6.61 -0.53
C VAL A 359 9.79 7.27 0.73
N SER A 360 9.48 6.70 1.88
CA SER A 360 9.96 7.19 3.16
C SER A 360 11.43 6.84 3.38
N PRO A 361 12.20 7.60 4.19
CA PRO A 361 11.74 8.61 5.15
C PRO A 361 11.60 10.04 4.62
N GLN A 362 11.94 10.33 3.36
CA GLN A 362 11.86 11.68 2.78
C GLN A 362 10.46 11.94 2.20
N ASN A 363 9.54 12.43 3.03
CA ASN A 363 8.14 12.64 2.65
C ASN A 363 7.87 14.04 2.06
N THR A 364 8.88 14.65 1.44
CA THR A 364 8.80 15.99 0.85
C THR A 364 8.89 15.93 -0.66
N PHE A 365 8.34 16.92 -1.34
CA PHE A 365 8.51 17.10 -2.77
C PHE A 365 8.45 18.56 -3.17
N VAL A 366 8.85 18.87 -4.41
CA VAL A 366 8.80 20.23 -4.95
C VAL A 366 7.56 20.40 -5.84
N ALA A 367 6.75 21.42 -5.55
CA ALA A 367 5.58 21.85 -6.33
C ALA A 367 5.62 23.35 -6.61
N ASN A 368 5.50 23.76 -7.88
CA ASN A 368 5.67 25.15 -8.33
C ASN A 368 6.95 25.82 -7.77
N GLY A 369 8.02 25.03 -7.62
CA GLY A 369 9.29 25.50 -7.06
C GLY A 369 9.34 25.57 -5.52
N ILE A 370 8.25 25.32 -4.80
CA ILE A 370 8.20 25.31 -3.33
C ILE A 370 8.34 23.87 -2.79
N VAL A 371 9.11 23.69 -1.71
CA VAL A 371 9.22 22.41 -1.01
C VAL A 371 8.01 22.23 -0.08
N VAL A 372 7.29 21.12 -0.25
CA VAL A 372 6.09 20.76 0.51
C VAL A 372 6.19 19.36 1.10
N HIS A 373 5.30 19.01 2.05
CA HIS A 373 5.30 17.73 2.76
C HIS A 373 4.01 16.91 2.53
N ASN A 374 4.13 15.58 2.41
CA ASN A 374 2.98 14.66 2.25
C ASN A 374 2.20 14.49 3.57
N SER A 375 0.89 14.28 3.51
CA SER A 375 0.06 14.09 4.71
C SER A 375 0.02 12.63 5.24
N GLY A 376 0.27 12.43 6.54
CA GLY A 376 0.61 11.12 7.16
C GLY A 376 -0.52 10.28 7.75
N LYS A 377 -1.63 10.00 7.04
CA LYS A 377 -2.79 9.28 7.64
C LYS A 377 -2.48 7.88 8.19
N THR A 378 -1.74 7.08 7.44
CA THR A 378 -1.38 5.69 7.81
C THR A 378 -0.61 5.65 9.14
N ALA A 379 0.21 6.67 9.40
CA ALA A 379 0.97 6.84 10.64
C ALA A 379 0.10 6.72 11.88
N GLY A 380 -0.94 7.53 11.92
CA GLY A 380 -1.74 7.67 13.12
C GLY A 380 -2.75 6.53 13.27
N ALA A 381 -3.13 5.85 12.18
CA ALA A 381 -3.88 4.60 12.25
C ALA A 381 -3.03 3.48 12.86
N ILE A 382 -1.76 3.35 12.46
CA ILE A 382 -0.82 2.38 13.03
C ILE A 382 -0.61 2.67 14.52
N ALA A 383 -0.32 3.92 14.88
CA ALA A 383 -0.18 4.32 16.27
C ALA A 383 -1.46 4.03 17.06
N TRP A 384 -2.64 4.40 16.57
CA TRP A 384 -3.90 4.08 17.24
C TRP A 384 -4.08 2.58 17.50
N GLY A 385 -3.77 1.72 16.52
CA GLY A 385 -3.88 0.27 16.67
C GLY A 385 -3.02 -0.30 17.80
N LEU A 386 -1.88 0.33 18.07
CA LEU A 386 -0.93 -0.06 19.12
C LEU A 386 -1.29 0.48 20.52
N THR A 387 -2.30 1.36 20.64
CA THR A 387 -2.75 1.87 21.96
C THR A 387 -3.34 0.79 22.85
N ARG A 388 -3.77 -0.35 22.28
CA ARG A 388 -4.23 -1.51 23.04
C ARG A 388 -3.04 -2.36 23.45
N GLN A 389 -2.88 -2.60 24.74
CA GLN A 389 -1.90 -3.57 25.24
C GLN A 389 -2.15 -4.96 24.65
N PHE A 390 -1.06 -5.64 24.29
CA PHE A 390 -1.08 -7.00 23.77
C PHE A 390 -0.81 -8.03 24.85
N ASP A 391 -1.59 -9.11 24.86
CA ASP A 391 -1.36 -10.29 25.70
C ASP A 391 -1.42 -11.56 24.84
N PRO A 392 -0.27 -12.21 24.58
CA PRO A 392 -0.20 -13.39 23.71
C PRO A 392 -0.97 -14.58 24.28
N ARG A 393 -1.21 -14.65 25.60
CA ARG A 393 -1.95 -15.75 26.24
C ARG A 393 -3.44 -15.72 25.95
N THR A 394 -3.96 -14.55 25.57
CA THR A 394 -5.40 -14.34 25.36
C THR A 394 -5.71 -13.81 23.96
N SER A 395 -4.72 -13.71 23.07
CA SER A 395 -4.79 -13.04 21.75
C SER A 395 -5.24 -11.58 21.79
N LYS A 396 -5.40 -11.01 22.99
CA LYS A 396 -5.92 -9.65 23.19
C LYS A 396 -4.97 -8.65 22.58
N GLY A 397 -5.50 -7.76 21.76
CA GLY A 397 -4.71 -6.75 21.05
C GLY A 397 -4.14 -7.21 19.70
N ALA A 398 -4.52 -8.37 19.17
CA ALA A 398 -4.29 -8.70 17.76
C ALA A 398 -5.02 -7.70 16.85
N ILE A 399 -4.37 -7.32 15.74
CA ILE A 399 -4.82 -6.24 14.85
C ILE A 399 -5.11 -6.79 13.45
N LEU A 400 -6.27 -6.42 12.90
CA LEU A 400 -6.62 -6.64 11.50
C LEU A 400 -6.76 -5.29 10.79
N THR A 401 -6.05 -5.11 9.69
CA THR A 401 -6.20 -3.95 8.81
C THR A 401 -6.86 -4.38 7.51
N VAL A 402 -7.98 -3.75 7.16
CA VAL A 402 -8.65 -3.88 5.87
C VAL A 402 -8.34 -2.62 5.07
N THR A 403 -7.76 -2.77 3.87
CA THR A 403 -7.40 -1.66 2.98
C THR A 403 -7.67 -2.04 1.53
N LYS A 404 -7.42 -1.15 0.56
CA LYS A 404 -7.55 -1.50 -0.86
C LYS A 404 -6.50 -2.55 -1.24
N ALA A 405 -6.87 -3.58 -2.01
CA ALA A 405 -5.98 -4.66 -2.41
C ALA A 405 -4.63 -4.16 -2.99
N ALA A 406 -4.66 -3.10 -3.80
CA ALA A 406 -3.46 -2.51 -4.41
C ALA A 406 -2.46 -1.89 -3.40
N VAL A 407 -2.87 -1.58 -2.17
CA VAL A 407 -2.03 -0.91 -1.17
C VAL A 407 -1.67 -1.78 0.04
N ARG A 408 -2.11 -3.04 0.10
CA ARG A 408 -1.86 -3.96 1.23
C ARG A 408 -0.36 -4.15 1.55
N HIS A 409 0.48 -4.33 0.53
CA HIS A 409 1.93 -4.45 0.73
C HIS A 409 2.57 -3.14 1.19
N ARG A 410 1.95 -2.00 0.86
CA ARG A 410 2.41 -0.70 1.36
C ARG A 410 2.09 -0.55 2.83
N TRP A 411 0.88 -0.93 3.25
CA TRP A 411 0.53 -1.04 4.67
C TRP A 411 1.49 -1.93 5.43
N GLY A 412 1.82 -3.11 4.88
CA GLY A 412 2.85 -3.99 5.46
C GLY A 412 4.18 -3.29 5.69
N ARG A 413 4.70 -2.56 4.68
CA ARG A 413 5.94 -1.79 4.80
C ARG A 413 5.86 -0.64 5.80
N GLU A 414 4.74 0.08 5.85
CA GLU A 414 4.56 1.18 6.82
C GLU A 414 4.49 0.65 8.26
N ILE A 415 3.85 -0.50 8.50
CA ILE A 415 3.84 -1.14 9.82
C ILE A 415 5.27 -1.50 10.25
N GLU A 416 6.05 -2.16 9.40
CA GLU A 416 7.45 -2.53 9.72
C GLU A 416 8.36 -1.30 9.90
N LYS A 417 8.05 -0.22 9.18
CA LYS A 417 8.79 1.05 9.24
C LYS A 417 8.49 1.82 10.53
N LEU A 418 7.25 1.81 11.01
CA LEU A 418 6.79 2.64 12.13
C LEU A 418 6.70 1.87 13.45
N SER A 419 6.72 0.54 13.38
CA SER A 419 6.67 -0.35 14.53
C SER A 419 7.71 -1.47 14.42
N HIS A 420 7.90 -2.21 15.50
CA HIS A 420 8.68 -3.44 15.56
C HIS A 420 7.85 -4.68 15.18
N VAL A 421 6.58 -4.50 14.76
CA VAL A 421 5.71 -5.58 14.32
C VAL A 421 6.04 -5.97 12.89
N ARG A 422 6.11 -7.29 12.65
CA ARG A 422 6.19 -7.86 11.31
C ARG A 422 4.79 -8.34 10.90
N PRO A 423 4.12 -7.65 9.97
CA PRO A 423 2.74 -7.98 9.62
C PRO A 423 2.69 -9.17 8.65
N TRP A 424 1.59 -9.91 8.72
CA TRP A 424 1.17 -10.81 7.65
C TRP A 424 0.31 -10.03 6.66
N VAL A 425 0.61 -10.14 5.38
CA VAL A 425 -0.11 -9.43 4.31
C VAL A 425 -0.68 -10.47 3.37
N SER A 426 -1.99 -10.42 3.13
CA SER A 426 -2.63 -11.30 2.15
C SER A 426 -2.05 -11.08 0.76
N ASP A 427 -1.90 -12.16 0.01
CA ASP A 427 -1.54 -12.08 -1.40
C ASP A 427 -2.25 -13.18 -2.20
N PRO A 428 -3.37 -12.86 -2.88
CA PRO A 428 -4.15 -13.84 -3.65
C PRO A 428 -3.39 -14.44 -4.84
N ASP A 429 -2.32 -13.80 -5.31
CA ASP A 429 -1.48 -14.30 -6.41
C ASP A 429 -0.34 -15.22 -5.94
N ASP A 430 -0.28 -15.52 -4.64
CA ASP A 430 0.74 -16.39 -4.04
C ASP A 430 2.20 -15.97 -4.30
N ARG A 431 2.46 -14.68 -4.62
CA ARG A 431 3.82 -14.13 -4.84
C ARG A 431 4.53 -13.87 -3.51
N ARG A 432 4.44 -14.84 -2.59
CA ARG A 432 4.84 -14.70 -1.19
C ARG A 432 6.29 -14.28 -1.07
N ARG A 433 6.51 -13.18 -0.35
CA ARG A 433 7.81 -12.79 0.22
C ARG A 433 7.94 -13.17 1.69
N SER A 434 6.87 -13.67 2.31
CA SER A 434 6.86 -13.96 3.75
C SER A 434 7.33 -15.39 4.01
N GLY A 435 8.10 -15.58 5.09
CA GLY A 435 8.66 -16.89 5.44
C GLY A 435 7.65 -17.87 6.04
N TRP A 436 6.35 -17.56 6.01
CA TRP A 436 5.26 -18.34 6.60
C TRP A 436 4.47 -19.08 5.52
N ARG A 437 4.08 -20.34 5.77
CA ARG A 437 3.35 -21.17 4.79
C ARG A 437 1.84 -20.99 4.89
N SER A 438 1.32 -20.39 5.96
CA SER A 438 -0.10 -20.08 6.14
C SER A 438 -0.29 -18.87 7.07
N LEU A 439 -1.52 -18.38 7.21
CA LEU A 439 -1.86 -17.42 8.26
C LEU A 439 -1.78 -18.08 9.65
N ASP A 440 -2.17 -19.34 9.79
CA ASP A 440 -2.07 -20.08 11.05
C ASP A 440 -0.61 -20.19 11.53
N ASP A 441 0.32 -20.49 10.63
CA ASP A 441 1.76 -20.54 10.95
C ASP A 441 2.24 -19.21 11.54
N TYR A 442 1.81 -18.10 10.93
CA TYR A 442 2.15 -16.76 11.38
C TYR A 442 1.57 -16.45 12.76
N LEU A 443 0.29 -16.79 12.97
CA LEU A 443 -0.39 -16.55 14.23
C LEU A 443 0.21 -17.38 15.36
N ILE A 444 0.48 -18.67 15.10
CA ILE A 444 1.15 -19.59 16.03
C ILE A 444 2.54 -19.07 16.38
N GLU A 445 3.36 -18.67 15.39
CA GLU A 445 4.66 -18.08 15.66
C GLU A 445 4.53 -16.82 16.52
N CYS A 446 3.61 -15.92 16.18
CA CYS A 446 3.41 -14.70 16.94
C CYS A 446 3.10 -14.99 18.41
N TRP A 447 2.16 -15.87 18.71
CA TRP A 447 1.85 -16.19 20.10
C TRP A 447 2.96 -16.95 20.82
N ALA A 448 3.62 -17.90 20.14
CA ALA A 448 4.73 -18.66 20.72
C ALA A 448 5.90 -17.76 21.15
N TYR A 449 6.18 -16.70 20.39
CA TYR A 449 7.24 -15.74 20.69
C TYR A 449 6.75 -14.46 21.39
N GLY A 450 5.49 -14.41 21.83
CA GLY A 450 4.91 -13.25 22.49
C GLY A 450 4.88 -11.97 21.63
N ARG A 451 4.83 -12.11 20.31
CA ARG A 451 4.74 -11.03 19.33
C ARG A 451 3.28 -10.75 18.99
N ARG A 452 2.94 -9.47 18.80
CA ARG A 452 1.59 -9.08 18.39
C ARG A 452 1.30 -9.49 16.95
N PRO A 453 0.23 -10.26 16.69
CA PRO A 453 -0.23 -10.50 15.34
C PRO A 453 -0.82 -9.23 14.72
N TRP A 454 -0.39 -8.93 13.50
CA TRP A 454 -0.95 -7.86 12.67
C TRP A 454 -1.18 -8.38 11.25
N VAL A 455 -2.45 -8.50 10.88
CA VAL A 455 -2.87 -9.04 9.58
C VAL A 455 -3.39 -7.91 8.71
N VAL A 456 -2.97 -7.87 7.45
CA VAL A 456 -3.41 -6.88 6.45
C VAL A 456 -4.10 -7.59 5.30
N VAL A 457 -5.34 -7.20 5.01
CA VAL A 457 -6.19 -7.77 3.96
C VAL A 457 -6.78 -6.70 3.04
N GLY A 458 -7.17 -7.11 1.83
CA GLY A 458 -7.87 -6.29 0.86
C GLY A 458 -9.39 -6.23 1.10
N TRP A 459 -10.03 -5.10 0.76
CA TRP A 459 -11.49 -4.98 0.69
C TRP A 459 -12.09 -5.97 -0.32
N GLU A 460 -11.44 -6.11 -1.47
CA GLU A 460 -11.93 -6.89 -2.61
C GLU A 460 -12.01 -8.39 -2.33
N GLU A 461 -11.21 -8.89 -1.39
CA GLU A 461 -11.16 -10.30 -0.99
C GLU A 461 -11.92 -10.57 0.31
N LEU A 462 -12.37 -9.54 1.03
CA LEU A 462 -12.91 -9.65 2.39
C LEU A 462 -14.09 -10.64 2.49
N ALA A 463 -14.97 -10.64 1.48
CA ALA A 463 -16.10 -11.58 1.43
C ALA A 463 -15.62 -13.04 1.32
N ALA A 464 -14.65 -13.31 0.44
CA ALA A 464 -14.08 -14.63 0.26
C ALA A 464 -13.29 -15.08 1.51
N LEU A 465 -12.58 -14.16 2.17
CA LEU A 465 -11.86 -14.46 3.41
C LEU A 465 -12.83 -14.78 4.57
N VAL A 466 -13.95 -14.07 4.70
CA VAL A 466 -14.87 -14.28 5.82
C VAL A 466 -15.83 -15.44 5.57
N PHE A 467 -16.34 -15.62 4.35
CA PHE A 467 -17.38 -16.60 4.03
C PHE A 467 -16.89 -17.78 3.20
N GLY A 468 -15.66 -17.79 2.68
CA GLY A 468 -15.16 -18.90 1.86
C GLY A 468 -15.97 -19.07 0.57
N ALA A 469 -16.31 -20.33 0.24
CA ALA A 469 -17.09 -20.69 -0.96
C ALA A 469 -18.51 -20.10 -0.97
N ASP A 470 -19.01 -19.71 0.20
CA ASP A 470 -20.34 -19.15 0.41
C ASP A 470 -20.44 -17.65 0.09
N ALA A 471 -19.32 -16.99 -0.24
CA ALA A 471 -19.31 -15.61 -0.69
C ALA A 471 -20.13 -15.45 -2.00
N HIS A 472 -21.07 -14.51 -2.02
CA HIS A 472 -21.83 -14.22 -3.25
C HIS A 472 -20.88 -13.74 -4.35
N GLN A 473 -20.95 -14.39 -5.53
CA GLN A 473 -20.22 -13.96 -6.73
C GLN A 473 -20.37 -12.45 -6.91
N VAL A 474 -19.22 -11.78 -7.00
CA VAL A 474 -19.10 -10.37 -7.34
C VAL A 474 -19.79 -10.15 -8.68
N ALA A 475 -20.99 -9.57 -8.65
CA ALA A 475 -21.60 -9.00 -9.85
C ALA A 475 -20.63 -7.94 -10.41
N GLY A 476 -19.92 -8.30 -11.48
CA GLY A 476 -19.39 -7.34 -12.44
C GLY A 476 -17.88 -7.29 -12.71
N THR A 477 -16.98 -7.86 -11.90
CA THR A 477 -15.52 -7.70 -12.16
C THR A 477 -14.59 -8.83 -11.73
N LEU A 478 -15.11 -10.02 -11.39
CA LEU A 478 -14.28 -11.23 -11.20
C LEU A 478 -14.75 -12.43 -12.02
N ALA A 479 -15.78 -12.26 -12.86
CA ALA A 479 -16.27 -13.32 -13.75
C ALA A 479 -15.41 -13.50 -15.02
N ASP A 480 -14.50 -12.58 -15.34
CA ASP A 480 -13.61 -12.66 -16.52
C ASP A 480 -12.13 -12.90 -16.19
N VAL A 481 -11.76 -13.08 -14.92
CA VAL A 481 -10.54 -13.81 -14.58
C VAL A 481 -10.96 -15.25 -14.34
N SER A 482 -11.36 -15.86 -15.46
CA SER A 482 -11.64 -17.27 -15.62
C SER A 482 -10.71 -18.11 -14.74
N GLN A 483 -11.30 -18.99 -13.93
CA GLN A 483 -10.64 -20.15 -13.35
C GLN A 483 -9.81 -20.93 -14.38
N GLU A 484 -10.04 -20.73 -15.69
CA GLU A 484 -9.23 -21.27 -16.79
C GLU A 484 -7.76 -20.81 -16.80
N LYS A 485 -7.38 -19.67 -16.21
CA LYS A 485 -5.97 -19.23 -16.23
C LYS A 485 -5.11 -19.74 -15.08
N LEU A 486 -5.70 -20.26 -14.00
CA LEU A 486 -4.97 -21.05 -12.99
C LEU A 486 -4.94 -22.55 -13.31
N VAL A 487 -5.80 -23.02 -14.22
CA VAL A 487 -5.86 -24.42 -14.70
C VAL A 487 -5.14 -24.57 -16.06
N GLY A 488 -4.15 -23.72 -16.33
CA GLY A 488 -3.35 -23.73 -17.57
C GLY A 488 -2.29 -24.83 -17.66
N ARG A 489 -2.20 -25.72 -16.68
CA ARG A 489 -1.68 -27.07 -16.86
C ARG A 489 -2.73 -27.99 -16.27
N ILE A 490 -3.35 -28.82 -17.11
CA ILE A 490 -3.99 -30.04 -16.62
C ILE A 490 -2.84 -30.86 -16.03
N VAL A 491 -2.63 -30.69 -14.72
CA VAL A 491 -1.70 -31.49 -13.97
C VAL A 491 -2.45 -32.80 -13.75
N THR A 492 -2.01 -33.89 -14.39
CA THR A 492 -2.62 -35.20 -14.12
C THR A 492 -2.48 -35.50 -12.62
N PRO A 493 -3.36 -36.31 -12.01
CA PRO A 493 -3.22 -36.69 -10.59
C PRO A 493 -1.81 -37.17 -10.23
N GLU A 494 -1.15 -37.83 -11.19
CA GLU A 494 0.24 -38.28 -11.12
C GLU A 494 1.24 -37.12 -11.07
N GLN A 495 1.05 -36.09 -11.90
CA GLN A 495 1.89 -34.88 -11.88
C GLN A 495 1.67 -34.06 -10.61
N ALA A 496 0.46 -34.08 -10.04
CA ALA A 496 0.15 -33.39 -8.79
C ALA A 496 0.84 -34.09 -7.61
N LEU A 497 0.77 -35.42 -7.58
CA LEU A 497 1.51 -36.25 -6.63
C LEU A 497 3.02 -36.04 -6.78
N PHE A 498 3.54 -36.05 -8.01
CA PHE A 498 4.97 -35.82 -8.30
C PHE A 498 5.47 -34.50 -7.72
N CYS A 499 4.72 -33.42 -7.96
CA CYS A 499 5.05 -32.09 -7.44
C CYS A 499 4.96 -32.05 -5.90
N ALA A 500 3.95 -32.68 -5.30
CA ALA A 500 3.75 -32.69 -3.86
C ALA A 500 4.85 -33.46 -3.11
N VAL A 501 5.20 -34.67 -3.56
CA VAL A 501 6.24 -35.50 -2.90
C VAL A 501 7.65 -34.96 -3.15
N GLY A 502 7.89 -34.28 -4.28
CA GLY A 502 9.16 -33.63 -4.58
C GLY A 502 9.50 -32.46 -3.63
N GLN A 503 8.54 -31.96 -2.85
CA GLN A 503 8.77 -30.97 -1.79
C GLN A 503 9.15 -31.62 -0.44
N VAL A 504 9.07 -32.94 -0.31
CA VAL A 504 9.41 -33.66 0.91
C VAL A 504 10.92 -33.83 1.00
N GLN A 505 11.50 -33.40 2.12
CA GLN A 505 12.94 -33.50 2.35
C GLN A 505 13.43 -34.95 2.24
N GLY A 506 14.42 -35.20 1.39
CA GLY A 506 14.97 -36.54 1.15
C GLY A 506 14.28 -37.32 0.03
N VAL A 507 13.26 -36.75 -0.62
CA VAL A 507 12.63 -37.31 -1.83
C VAL A 507 13.24 -36.66 -3.07
N GLY A 508 14.08 -37.41 -3.78
CA GLY A 508 14.63 -37.02 -5.07
C GLY A 508 13.69 -37.36 -6.25
N PRO A 509 13.99 -36.87 -7.47
CA PRO A 509 13.15 -37.10 -8.65
C PRO A 509 12.85 -38.58 -8.92
N SER A 510 13.85 -39.46 -8.81
CA SER A 510 13.67 -40.90 -9.03
C SER A 510 12.75 -41.55 -8.00
N LEU A 511 12.79 -41.11 -6.74
CA LEU A 511 11.88 -41.62 -5.72
C LEU A 511 10.47 -41.03 -5.89
N ALA A 512 10.36 -39.78 -6.35
CA ALA A 512 9.07 -39.19 -6.72
C ALA A 512 8.41 -39.94 -7.88
N GLU A 513 9.18 -40.38 -8.90
CA GLU A 513 8.66 -41.23 -9.98
C GLU A 513 8.14 -42.57 -9.46
N VAL A 514 8.88 -43.22 -8.55
CA VAL A 514 8.46 -44.49 -7.92
C VAL A 514 7.17 -44.32 -7.12
N LEU A 515 7.06 -43.24 -6.34
CA LEU A 515 5.85 -42.92 -5.57
C LEU A 515 4.64 -42.67 -6.49
N VAL A 516 4.86 -41.97 -7.59
CA VAL A 516 3.82 -41.71 -8.60
C VAL A 516 3.40 -42.99 -9.31
N SER A 517 4.35 -43.84 -9.70
CA SER A 517 4.03 -45.12 -10.33
C SER A 517 3.28 -46.07 -9.40
N GLN A 518 3.56 -46.01 -8.10
CA GLN A 518 2.95 -46.92 -7.13
C GLN A 518 1.56 -46.48 -6.68
N PHE A 519 1.37 -45.18 -6.45
CA PHE A 519 0.14 -44.68 -5.83
C PHE A 519 -0.75 -43.89 -6.79
N GLY A 520 -0.20 -43.31 -7.86
CA GLY A 520 -0.93 -42.55 -8.89
C GLY A 520 -1.51 -41.21 -8.42
N THR A 521 -2.01 -41.12 -7.18
CA THR A 521 -2.71 -39.95 -6.61
C THR A 521 -2.25 -39.66 -5.19
N ILE A 522 -2.47 -38.42 -4.73
CA ILE A 522 -2.15 -37.99 -3.35
C ILE A 522 -3.02 -38.75 -2.35
N GLU A 523 -4.28 -38.96 -2.67
CA GLU A 523 -5.27 -39.65 -1.85
C GLU A 523 -4.89 -41.12 -1.64
N ALA A 524 -4.40 -41.80 -2.69
CA ALA A 524 -3.92 -43.17 -2.59
C ALA A 524 -2.65 -43.29 -1.72
N LEU A 525 -1.72 -42.33 -1.79
CA LEU A 525 -0.55 -42.28 -0.92
C LEU A 525 -0.94 -42.00 0.55
N GLN A 526 -1.95 -41.16 0.77
CA GLN A 526 -2.48 -40.86 2.11
C GLN A 526 -3.16 -42.07 2.77
N GLY A 527 -3.87 -42.87 1.98
CA GLY A 527 -4.52 -44.10 2.42
C GLY A 527 -3.59 -45.31 2.55
N ALA A 528 -2.34 -45.21 2.10
CA ALA A 528 -1.40 -46.32 2.13
C ALA A 528 -0.93 -46.64 3.55
N ALA A 529 -0.85 -47.94 3.86
CA ALA A 529 -0.24 -48.42 5.10
C ALA A 529 1.25 -48.01 5.15
N PRO A 530 1.80 -47.64 6.34
CA PRO A 530 3.20 -47.25 6.47
C PRO A 530 4.19 -48.28 5.90
N ASP A 531 3.89 -49.57 6.05
CA ASP A 531 4.72 -50.67 5.56
C ASP A 531 4.80 -50.69 4.03
N ALA A 532 3.75 -50.27 3.33
CA ALA A 532 3.73 -50.17 1.87
C ALA A 532 4.66 -49.04 1.36
N ILE A 533 4.86 -47.98 2.14
CA ILE A 533 5.80 -46.89 1.82
C ILE A 533 7.23 -47.30 2.18
N HIS A 534 7.41 -48.01 3.30
CA HIS A 534 8.71 -48.55 3.71
C HIS A 534 9.28 -49.55 2.69
N ALA A 535 8.43 -50.35 2.05
CA ALA A 535 8.85 -51.37 1.08
C ALA A 535 9.37 -50.80 -0.26
N LEU A 536 9.29 -49.48 -0.47
CA LEU A 536 9.69 -48.87 -1.74
C LEU A 536 11.21 -48.73 -1.88
N PRO A 537 11.78 -49.06 -3.05
CA PRO A 537 13.21 -48.95 -3.30
C PRO A 537 13.67 -47.49 -3.21
N GLY A 538 14.73 -47.25 -2.44
CA GLY A 538 15.30 -45.90 -2.22
C GLY A 538 14.70 -45.13 -1.04
N VAL A 539 13.72 -45.69 -0.32
CA VAL A 539 13.19 -45.09 0.90
C VAL A 539 14.01 -45.53 2.13
N GLY A 540 14.96 -44.69 2.55
CA GLY A 540 15.66 -44.87 3.83
C GLY A 540 14.80 -44.45 5.04
N GLN A 541 15.19 -44.85 6.26
CA GLN A 541 14.44 -44.54 7.49
C GLN A 541 14.13 -43.05 7.69
N ARG A 542 15.06 -42.14 7.35
CA ARG A 542 14.84 -40.69 7.45
C ARG A 542 13.81 -40.19 6.44
N THR A 543 13.91 -40.64 5.19
CA THR A 543 12.96 -40.30 4.12
C THR A 543 11.56 -40.85 4.42
N LEU A 544 11.49 -42.06 4.99
CA LEU A 544 10.24 -42.65 5.46
C LEU A 544 9.59 -41.80 6.56
N ALA A 545 10.36 -41.38 7.57
CA ALA A 545 9.85 -40.52 8.63
C ALA A 545 9.33 -39.19 8.07
N SER A 546 10.03 -38.59 7.11
CA SER A 546 9.60 -37.36 6.43
C SER A 546 8.34 -37.55 5.59
N LEU A 547 8.22 -38.66 4.86
CA LEU A 547 7.01 -39.01 4.08
C LEU A 547 5.81 -39.27 4.98
N LEU A 548 5.98 -40.05 6.06
CA LEU A 548 4.92 -40.35 7.02
C LEU A 548 4.47 -39.10 7.79
N ALA A 549 5.38 -38.19 8.11
CA ALA A 549 5.04 -36.90 8.71
C ALA A 549 4.33 -35.97 7.71
N ALA A 550 4.77 -35.95 6.45
CA ALA A 550 4.22 -35.08 5.42
C ALA A 550 2.88 -35.58 4.87
N ARG A 551 2.58 -36.89 4.88
CA ARG A 551 1.43 -37.48 4.18
C ARG A 551 0.10 -36.79 4.49
N HIS A 552 -0.13 -36.37 5.74
CA HIS A 552 -1.36 -35.68 6.15
C HIS A 552 -1.48 -34.23 5.66
N TYR A 553 -0.40 -33.65 5.13
CA TYR A 553 -0.26 -32.25 4.73
C TYR A 553 0.10 -32.06 3.24
N LEU A 554 0.05 -33.13 2.43
CA LEU A 554 0.45 -33.11 1.01
C LEU A 554 -0.54 -32.37 0.07
N VAL A 555 -1.66 -31.85 0.58
CA VAL A 555 -2.59 -31.03 -0.21
C VAL A 555 -2.27 -29.54 -0.01
N PRO A 556 -1.90 -28.78 -1.05
CA PRO A 556 -1.94 -27.33 -0.98
C PRO A 556 -3.41 -26.90 -0.90
N GLN A 557 -3.91 -26.65 0.30
CA GLN A 557 -5.18 -25.94 0.46
C GLN A 557 -5.05 -24.56 -0.20
N ALA A 558 -6.06 -24.13 -0.95
CA ALA A 558 -6.06 -22.81 -1.57
C ALA A 558 -5.78 -21.73 -0.51
N PRO A 559 -4.90 -20.74 -0.76
CA PRO A 559 -4.52 -19.73 0.23
C PRO A 559 -5.71 -19.06 0.93
N ILE A 560 -6.83 -18.89 0.23
CA ILE A 560 -8.08 -18.31 0.76
C ILE A 560 -8.76 -19.21 1.79
N ALA A 561 -8.78 -20.53 1.60
CA ALA A 561 -9.43 -21.46 2.53
C ALA A 561 -8.71 -21.52 3.89
N GLN A 562 -7.37 -21.48 3.86
CA GLN A 562 -6.55 -21.39 5.07
C GLN A 562 -6.79 -20.09 5.84
N VAL A 563 -6.86 -18.95 5.12
CA VAL A 563 -7.12 -17.65 5.75
C VAL A 563 -8.53 -17.57 6.31
N HIS A 564 -9.51 -18.15 5.63
CA HIS A 564 -10.88 -18.26 6.13
C HIS A 564 -10.94 -18.99 7.47
N GLN A 565 -10.35 -20.19 7.54
CA GLN A 565 -10.31 -20.98 8.77
C GLN A 565 -9.65 -20.22 9.92
N ALA A 566 -8.52 -19.56 9.66
CA ALA A 566 -7.81 -18.75 10.65
C ALA A 566 -8.69 -17.60 11.20
N LEU A 567 -9.37 -16.86 10.31
CA LEU A 567 -10.26 -15.74 10.71
C LEU A 567 -11.48 -16.22 11.51
N GLN A 568 -11.97 -17.44 11.27
CA GLN A 568 -13.05 -18.03 12.07
C GLN A 568 -12.57 -18.44 13.47
N THR A 569 -11.33 -18.94 13.55
CA THR A 569 -10.75 -19.53 14.77
C THR A 569 -10.23 -18.47 15.74
N TYR A 570 -9.65 -17.39 15.22
CA TYR A 570 -8.93 -16.41 16.04
C TYR A 570 -9.61 -15.05 16.08
N ASN A 571 -9.62 -14.43 17.25
CA ASN A 571 -10.28 -13.13 17.43
C ASN A 571 -9.31 -11.97 17.19
N PHE A 572 -9.67 -11.08 16.29
CA PHE A 572 -8.99 -9.80 16.11
C PHE A 572 -9.71 -8.74 16.94
N ASP A 573 -9.17 -8.44 18.11
CA ASP A 573 -9.77 -7.48 19.04
C ASP A 573 -9.71 -6.04 18.53
N THR A 574 -8.81 -5.72 17.60
CA THR A 574 -8.68 -4.40 16.98
C THR A 574 -8.79 -4.51 15.47
N VAL A 575 -9.68 -3.71 14.87
CA VAL A 575 -9.81 -3.61 13.41
C VAL A 575 -9.62 -2.17 12.93
N ILE A 576 -8.86 -2.01 11.85
CA ILE A 576 -8.67 -0.75 11.13
C ILE A 576 -9.24 -0.92 9.72
N PHE A 577 -10.30 -0.18 9.42
CA PHE A 577 -10.88 -0.06 8.09
C PHE A 577 -10.31 1.17 7.40
N ASP A 578 -9.28 0.97 6.59
CA ASP A 578 -8.73 2.02 5.74
C ASP A 578 -9.57 2.20 4.48
N GLU A 579 -9.73 3.43 4.03
CA GLU A 579 -10.73 3.80 3.02
C GLU A 579 -12.14 3.28 3.37
N ILE A 580 -12.58 3.50 4.62
CA ILE A 580 -13.86 2.97 5.14
C ILE A 580 -15.08 3.36 4.30
N HIS A 581 -14.97 4.40 3.47
CA HIS A 581 -16.00 4.78 2.52
C HIS A 581 -16.32 3.66 1.49
N ALA A 582 -15.42 2.68 1.28
CA ALA A 582 -15.70 1.46 0.53
C ALA A 582 -16.88 0.67 1.12
N ALA A 583 -17.11 0.78 2.44
CA ALA A 583 -18.20 0.11 3.14
C ALA A 583 -19.47 0.96 3.32
N LYS A 584 -19.64 2.03 2.53
CA LYS A 584 -20.84 2.89 2.58
C LYS A 584 -22.16 2.17 2.22
N ASN A 585 -22.09 1.02 1.55
CA ASN A 585 -23.28 0.30 1.12
C ASN A 585 -23.99 -0.37 2.31
N ARG A 586 -25.24 0.00 2.54
CA ARG A 586 -26.10 -0.57 3.60
C ARG A 586 -26.62 -1.98 3.32
N GLN A 587 -26.55 -2.45 2.07
CA GLN A 587 -27.19 -3.70 1.65
C GLN A 587 -26.39 -4.92 2.09
N ARG A 588 -26.57 -5.29 3.37
CA ARG A 588 -25.94 -6.45 4.00
C ARG A 588 -26.89 -7.66 4.09
N LYS A 589 -28.21 -7.40 4.11
CA LYS A 589 -29.27 -8.41 4.06
C LYS A 589 -30.08 -8.34 2.76
N ARG A 590 -30.62 -9.46 2.32
CA ARG A 590 -31.62 -9.61 1.27
C ARG A 590 -32.88 -10.16 1.93
N TRP A 591 -34.00 -9.49 1.72
CA TRP A 591 -35.30 -9.98 2.18
C TRP A 591 -35.92 -10.79 1.06
N ILE A 592 -36.37 -12.00 1.36
CA ILE A 592 -37.03 -12.91 0.43
C ILE A 592 -38.44 -13.15 0.96
N VAL A 593 -39.44 -13.00 0.09
CA VAL A 593 -40.83 -13.32 0.40
C VAL A 593 -41.02 -14.80 0.06
N GLY A 594 -41.37 -15.60 1.07
CA GLY A 594 -41.71 -17.02 0.90
C GLY A 594 -43.04 -17.21 0.19
N GLU A 595 -43.30 -18.43 -0.28
CA GLU A 595 -44.59 -18.80 -0.90
C GLU A 595 -45.79 -18.65 0.05
N ASP A 596 -45.52 -18.64 1.36
CA ASP A 596 -46.47 -18.38 2.44
C ASP A 596 -46.68 -16.88 2.76
N GLY A 597 -46.04 -15.99 1.98
CA GLY A 597 -46.05 -14.55 2.19
C GLY A 597 -45.12 -14.08 3.33
N GLN A 598 -44.39 -14.98 4.01
CA GLN A 598 -43.47 -14.57 5.08
C GLN A 598 -42.19 -13.95 4.53
N ILE A 599 -41.78 -12.84 5.14
CA ILE A 599 -40.55 -12.13 4.75
C ILE A 599 -39.39 -12.63 5.62
N THR A 600 -38.46 -13.36 5.01
CA THR A 600 -37.24 -13.85 5.69
C THR A 600 -36.00 -13.06 5.26
N GLY A 601 -35.18 -12.67 6.23
CA GLY A 601 -33.95 -11.90 6.00
C GLY A 601 -32.73 -12.78 5.92
N HIS A 602 -32.08 -12.83 4.74
CA HIS A 602 -30.88 -13.60 4.48
C HIS A 602 -29.66 -12.68 4.36
N ASN A 603 -28.52 -13.10 4.92
CA ASN A 603 -27.26 -12.38 4.75
C ASN A 603 -26.80 -12.45 3.29
N ARG A 604 -26.32 -11.33 2.74
CA ARG A 604 -25.88 -11.27 1.34
C ARG A 604 -24.50 -11.87 1.12
N ARG A 605 -23.73 -12.11 2.18
CA ARG A 605 -22.38 -12.68 2.13
C ARG A 605 -21.47 -11.94 1.15
N ASN A 606 -21.60 -10.61 1.13
CA ASN A 606 -20.83 -9.69 0.30
C ASN A 606 -19.78 -8.93 1.15
N MET A 607 -18.97 -8.08 0.52
CA MET A 607 -17.90 -7.33 1.19
C MET A 607 -18.37 -6.55 2.42
N VAL A 608 -19.53 -5.89 2.35
CA VAL A 608 -20.04 -5.06 3.45
C VAL A 608 -20.64 -5.89 4.59
N ASP A 609 -21.16 -7.09 4.29
CA ASP A 609 -21.58 -8.08 5.28
C ASP A 609 -20.36 -8.70 5.99
N ALA A 610 -19.29 -9.00 5.25
CA ALA A 610 -18.02 -9.46 5.83
C ALA A 610 -17.39 -8.41 6.75
N ALA A 611 -17.43 -7.13 6.36
CA ALA A 611 -16.97 -6.03 7.19
C ALA A 611 -17.79 -5.88 8.48
N GLU A 612 -19.13 -6.05 8.40
CA GLU A 612 -20.00 -6.08 9.58
C GLU A 612 -19.61 -7.22 10.52
N TRP A 613 -19.41 -8.42 9.97
CA TRP A 613 -19.04 -9.60 10.74
C TRP A 613 -17.74 -9.38 11.52
N ILE A 614 -16.71 -8.83 10.87
CA ILE A 614 -15.43 -8.49 11.51
C ILE A 614 -15.62 -7.39 12.56
N SER A 615 -16.32 -6.31 12.20
CA SER A 615 -16.58 -5.19 13.10
C SER A 615 -17.26 -5.63 14.39
N ARG A 616 -18.27 -6.51 14.32
CA ARG A 616 -19.00 -6.99 15.50
C ARG A 616 -18.18 -7.89 16.42
N LYS A 617 -17.13 -8.55 15.91
CA LYS A 617 -16.21 -9.37 16.70
C LYS A 617 -15.07 -8.56 17.35
N ALA A 618 -14.65 -7.47 16.71
CA ALA A 618 -13.65 -6.57 17.26
C ALA A 618 -14.17 -5.82 18.49
N LYS A 619 -13.28 -5.39 19.37
CA LYS A 619 -13.58 -4.47 20.49
C LYS A 619 -13.24 -3.03 20.14
N LEU A 620 -12.11 -2.86 19.47
CA LEU A 620 -11.67 -1.56 18.97
C LEU A 620 -11.84 -1.51 17.46
N ARG A 621 -12.44 -0.43 16.98
CA ARG A 621 -12.69 -0.21 15.55
C ARG A 621 -12.25 1.18 15.15
N LEU A 622 -11.44 1.27 14.12
CA LEU A 622 -11.06 2.55 13.52
C LEU A 622 -11.44 2.55 12.05
N GLY A 623 -12.19 3.56 11.63
CA GLY A 623 -12.31 3.88 10.21
C GLY A 623 -11.34 5.01 9.86
N THR A 624 -10.63 4.90 8.74
CA THR A 624 -9.90 6.00 8.14
C THR A 624 -10.41 6.29 6.74
N THR A 625 -10.51 7.56 6.38
CA THR A 625 -10.77 7.98 5.00
C THR A 625 -10.12 9.34 4.77
N ALA A 626 -9.60 9.56 3.56
CA ALA A 626 -9.27 10.90 3.07
C ALA A 626 -10.36 11.49 2.18
N THR A 627 -11.14 10.62 1.55
CA THR A 627 -12.17 10.96 0.58
C THR A 627 -13.39 11.51 1.31
N PRO A 628 -13.87 12.72 0.94
CA PRO A 628 -15.18 13.19 1.36
C PRO A 628 -16.25 12.16 0.98
N ILE A 629 -17.07 11.73 1.92
CA ILE A 629 -18.18 10.81 1.64
C ILE A 629 -19.25 11.66 0.94
N PRO A 630 -19.57 11.41 -0.34
CA PRO A 630 -20.45 12.30 -1.11
C PRO A 630 -21.86 12.36 -0.50
N ASN A 631 -22.15 13.47 0.19
CA ASN A 631 -23.41 14.15 0.55
C ASN A 631 -24.71 13.38 0.82
N ARG A 632 -24.74 12.05 0.90
CA ARG A 632 -25.96 11.30 1.21
C ARG A 632 -25.90 10.81 2.64
N MET A 633 -26.66 11.45 3.54
CA MET A 633 -26.78 11.09 4.96
C MET A 633 -27.06 9.58 5.18
N ARG A 634 -27.70 8.93 4.21
CA ARG A 634 -27.98 7.48 4.21
C ARG A 634 -26.73 6.60 4.07
N ASP A 635 -25.70 7.08 3.39
CA ASP A 635 -24.45 6.34 3.11
C ASP A 635 -23.55 6.33 4.37
N LEU A 636 -23.73 7.29 5.28
CA LEU A 636 -23.01 7.38 6.55
C LEU A 636 -23.37 6.24 7.51
N TRP A 637 -24.61 5.72 7.44
CA TRP A 637 -25.04 4.63 8.32
C TRP A 637 -24.13 3.41 8.20
N GLY A 638 -23.78 3.02 6.97
CA GLY A 638 -22.94 1.85 6.73
C GLY A 638 -21.58 1.97 7.42
N ILE A 639 -20.98 3.16 7.39
CA ILE A 639 -19.68 3.48 7.99
C ILE A 639 -19.78 3.55 9.52
N LEU A 640 -20.79 4.28 10.02
CA LEU A 640 -21.00 4.48 11.46
C LEU A 640 -21.32 3.15 12.17
N ASP A 641 -22.11 2.28 11.56
CA ASP A 641 -22.41 0.97 12.13
C ASP A 641 -21.19 0.04 12.14
N LEU A 642 -20.17 0.26 11.30
CA LEU A 642 -18.91 -0.48 11.37
C LEU A 642 -17.98 0.01 12.49
N VAL A 643 -17.90 1.31 12.72
CA VAL A 643 -17.03 1.84 13.80
C VAL A 643 -17.70 1.78 15.16
N GLN A 644 -19.03 1.87 15.19
CA GLN A 644 -19.88 1.83 16.37
C GLN A 644 -21.10 0.95 16.12
N PRO A 645 -20.92 -0.38 16.11
CA PRO A 645 -22.03 -1.29 15.95
C PRO A 645 -23.09 -1.00 17.03
N TRP A 646 -24.35 -1.06 16.62
CA TRP A 646 -25.54 -0.84 17.47
C TRP A 646 -25.79 0.61 17.93
N GLY A 647 -24.80 1.51 17.84
CA GLY A 647 -24.91 2.89 18.32
C GLY A 647 -25.97 3.71 17.59
N MET A 648 -26.23 3.39 16.32
CA MET A 648 -27.19 4.11 15.46
C MET A 648 -28.53 3.35 15.26
N GLY A 649 -28.65 2.13 15.80
CA GLY A 649 -29.74 1.21 15.49
C GLY A 649 -29.72 0.72 14.02
N GLY A 650 -30.78 0.01 13.63
CA GLY A 650 -30.92 -0.48 12.25
C GLY A 650 -31.06 0.67 11.24
N TYR A 651 -30.69 0.41 9.98
CA TYR A 651 -30.72 1.42 8.92
C TYR A 651 -32.03 2.20 8.85
N TRP A 652 -33.19 1.53 8.96
CA TRP A 652 -34.47 2.22 8.85
C TRP A 652 -34.74 3.20 10.00
N LYS A 653 -34.21 2.91 11.19
CA LYS A 653 -34.25 3.85 12.33
C LYS A 653 -33.37 5.06 12.07
N TRP A 654 -32.19 4.86 11.48
CA TRP A 654 -31.32 5.94 11.02
C TRP A 654 -31.98 6.77 9.91
N ALA A 655 -32.52 6.11 8.88
CA ALA A 655 -33.12 6.76 7.74
C ALA A 655 -34.34 7.61 8.13
N LYS A 656 -35.22 7.06 8.97
CA LYS A 656 -36.36 7.80 9.54
C LYS A 656 -35.92 9.03 10.32
N ARG A 657 -34.81 8.94 11.05
CA ARG A 657 -34.33 10.03 11.90
C ARG A 657 -33.57 11.11 11.15
N TYR A 658 -32.77 10.75 10.14
CA TYR A 658 -31.77 11.64 9.56
C TYR A 658 -31.85 11.80 8.04
N CYS A 659 -32.54 10.92 7.33
CA CYS A 659 -32.54 10.90 5.86
C CYS A 659 -33.90 11.25 5.24
N LEU A 660 -34.99 11.07 5.98
CA LEU A 660 -36.34 11.40 5.56
C LEU A 660 -36.73 12.71 6.22
N ASP A 661 -37.11 13.70 5.41
CA ASP A 661 -37.79 14.89 5.92
C ASP A 661 -39.19 14.46 6.37
N PRO A 662 -39.56 14.64 7.66
CA PRO A 662 -40.91 14.32 8.14
C PRO A 662 -42.01 15.04 7.33
N ALA A 663 -41.70 16.19 6.74
CA ALA A 663 -42.59 16.96 5.88
C ALA A 663 -42.61 16.51 4.41
N ALA A 664 -41.80 15.50 4.03
CA ALA A 664 -41.75 15.03 2.65
C ALA A 664 -43.13 14.50 2.21
N PRO A 665 -43.72 15.05 1.14
CA PRO A 665 -45.02 14.63 0.66
C PRO A 665 -44.92 13.25 0.00
N ILE A 666 -45.86 12.36 0.34
CA ILE A 666 -46.06 11.06 -0.29
C ILE A 666 -47.41 11.08 -0.99
N LEU A 667 -47.40 10.68 -2.26
CA LEU A 667 -48.60 10.61 -3.10
C LEU A 667 -49.44 9.39 -2.69
N LEU A 668 -50.72 9.63 -2.45
CA LEU A 668 -51.72 8.60 -2.17
C LEU A 668 -52.45 8.19 -3.47
N PRO A 669 -53.10 7.01 -3.50
CA PRO A 669 -53.85 6.54 -4.67
C PRO A 669 -54.97 7.47 -5.14
N ASP A 670 -55.50 8.29 -4.24
CA ASP A 670 -56.53 9.30 -4.53
C ASP A 670 -55.96 10.61 -5.12
N GLY A 671 -54.64 10.67 -5.34
CA GLY A 671 -53.94 11.82 -5.88
C GLY A 671 -53.65 12.92 -4.86
N THR A 672 -53.99 12.72 -3.59
CA THR A 672 -53.61 13.63 -2.51
C THR A 672 -52.19 13.35 -2.02
N GLU A 673 -51.59 14.34 -1.37
CA GLU A 673 -50.26 14.21 -0.75
C GLU A 673 -50.39 14.28 0.76
N ARG A 674 -49.70 13.38 1.47
CA ARG A 674 -49.54 13.44 2.93
C ARG A 674 -48.08 13.44 3.33
N PRO A 675 -47.68 14.24 4.35
CA PRO A 675 -46.36 14.14 4.94
C PRO A 675 -46.06 12.71 5.41
N ILE A 676 -44.82 12.26 5.23
CA ILE A 676 -44.39 10.90 5.63
C ILE A 676 -44.61 10.60 7.12
N GLU A 677 -44.63 11.63 7.99
CA GLU A 677 -44.90 11.48 9.43
C GLU A 677 -46.37 11.21 9.77
N GLU A 678 -47.27 11.60 8.88
CA GLU A 678 -48.71 11.39 9.05
C GLU A 678 -49.14 9.99 8.64
N LEU A 679 -48.35 9.29 7.81
CA LEU A 679 -48.65 7.93 7.36
C LEU A 679 -48.69 6.93 8.51
N ARG A 680 -49.57 5.93 8.39
CA ARG A 680 -49.76 4.83 9.34
C ARG A 680 -49.61 3.49 8.65
N VAL A 681 -49.29 2.45 9.43
CA VAL A 681 -49.24 1.08 8.92
C VAL A 681 -50.64 0.69 8.43
N GLY A 682 -50.76 0.36 7.14
CA GLY A 682 -52.04 0.08 6.47
C GLY A 682 -52.48 1.16 5.48
N ASP A 683 -51.84 2.34 5.47
CA ASP A 683 -52.11 3.36 4.46
C ASP A 683 -51.61 2.90 3.09
N GLU A 684 -52.45 3.01 2.06
CA GLU A 684 -52.06 2.76 0.66
C GLU A 684 -51.28 3.97 0.11
N VAL A 685 -50.16 3.71 -0.58
CA VAL A 685 -49.26 4.73 -1.14
C VAL A 685 -48.85 4.34 -2.57
N VAL A 686 -48.55 5.33 -3.41
CA VAL A 686 -48.17 5.16 -4.83
C VAL A 686 -46.66 5.15 -5.04
#